data_AF-A0A7X2ZFK8-F1
#
_entry.id   AF-A0A7X2ZFK8-F1
#
_cell.length_a   1.000
_cell.length_b   1.000
_cell.length_c   1.000
_cell.angle_alpha   90.00
_cell.angle_beta   90.00
_cell.angle_gamma   90.00
#
_symmetry.space_group_name_H-M   'P 1'
#
loop_
_entity.id
_entity.type
_entity.pdbx_description
1 polymer ?
#
loop_
_entity_poly.entity_id
_entity_poly.type
_entity_poly.pdbx_seq_one_letter_code
_entity_poly.pdbx_strand_id
1 'polypeptide(L)'
;MILKIVPLDLFKQGNIEPFPGAGFTYEDDIWKLHNWNTVAATPGESLLSFESIVYWLKPIAKAYISYGWLAQDLSIGWMQGQLTSLRKLSEYFICNYPQLKQLINLDQRVAEGFADYLNERYPNQTAYLTARHIGNFGKWIRKQYKLPITFRPDHIVKLKREKDLLEDKTQVIPIDVIDQFFKAIGTCHQELWEKWKNAPPSKRTRITELLYLQVLKILLCTPLRISQVLLLDRDPLRDSTNNEEPGVWIKYIESKSHQGEQEKYVPLEMADIVREAIEAAQTVTEEFYRRSGKNHLFLTDSKAAALEEGIRNISSKAFRAWLNGRESEEGEVVREGFIHRFNIKYEGEYYYLRPHQTRHTLASFVYRGGGGFGDVTNYLNHRNLKVLNKQTGVYVHGEERHLIELDNALAEGKLLGISKPLLENRSVFVGGMADIDQAHIKSMGMYVQPTRYGFCTRPMHKGPCPNPRKCLHNREVTAPEPCTSALITPRAIEAINDDTKFLEEQTKLWQSEAPGSRGLKNVLLMKDYYDGIANVLFGKSTPEQEFGKDIYRTDAEIEVRTKKRKNKSKDSTGIPPSAKGKQFKDKVTSKVYEIYNNMRANNDHINLDEFLDRAHISKRNLRISFPEIYKALALYKEKQVALEKKEKVNQAYQELAIAKEQHVELQITVLAQRLNVHRNDFYTIFPKDLVEELATWNESVRNIKKNNDQRILREQKERNLKERELAKQQRNQEILERIEKELLYIENSGKFVAVEDFCKIIKIGLTLFNTTFKDSKKRLDDLNRTNSKRVERIKAMEEMLLTKWNEITSSNEPVTVVEFANFCNVSRDIFYKDSSRAFFHWVEKIESYNIDIIESKKKIIIQEFNQMVKDRVPISVYQLSKRSGISRHFIYRHCTELLDEVIKTSED
;
A
#
# COMPACT_ATOMS: atom_id res chain seq x y z
N MET A 1 -17.58 -23.83 -16.17
CA MET A 1 -18.16 -23.54 -17.50
C MET A 1 -17.51 -22.25 -18.00
N ILE A 2 -16.74 -22.29 -19.10
CA ILE A 2 -15.83 -21.20 -19.51
C ILE A 2 -16.56 -20.27 -20.49
N LEU A 3 -17.13 -19.16 -20.00
CA LEU A 3 -17.52 -18.02 -20.83
C LEU A 3 -16.24 -17.26 -21.24
N LYS A 4 -15.58 -17.71 -22.31
CA LYS A 4 -14.37 -17.06 -22.86
C LYS A 4 -14.65 -15.70 -23.49
N ILE A 5 -15.92 -15.40 -23.76
CA ILE A 5 -16.43 -14.14 -24.30
C ILE A 5 -17.72 -13.86 -23.54
N VAL A 6 -17.84 -12.71 -22.89
CA VAL A 6 -19.14 -12.20 -22.43
C VAL A 6 -19.66 -11.33 -23.58
N PRO A 7 -20.52 -11.85 -24.49
CA PRO A 7 -21.04 -11.05 -25.57
C PRO A 7 -21.78 -9.83 -25.03
N LEU A 8 -21.52 -8.64 -25.58
CA LEU A 8 -22.25 -7.41 -25.25
C LEU A 8 -23.77 -7.60 -25.43
N ASP A 9 -24.18 -8.54 -26.28
CA ASP A 9 -25.59 -8.81 -26.53
C ASP A 9 -26.29 -9.49 -25.33
N LEU A 10 -25.56 -10.13 -24.40
CA LEU A 10 -26.13 -10.55 -23.10
C LEU A 10 -26.57 -9.35 -22.25
N PHE A 11 -25.92 -8.20 -22.41
CA PHE A 11 -26.31 -6.95 -21.73
C PHE A 11 -27.49 -6.25 -22.40
N LYS A 12 -27.92 -6.71 -23.58
CA LYS A 12 -29.09 -6.20 -24.30
C LYS A 12 -30.33 -7.07 -24.12
N GLN A 13 -30.18 -8.30 -23.62
CA GLN A 13 -31.26 -9.30 -23.57
C GLN A 13 -32.12 -9.25 -22.30
N GLY A 14 -31.89 -8.31 -21.38
CA GLY A 14 -32.77 -8.02 -20.23
C GLY A 14 -32.83 -9.09 -19.14
N ASN A 15 -32.91 -8.68 -17.86
CA ASN A 15 -33.12 -9.52 -16.66
C ASN A 15 -32.30 -10.83 -16.52
N ILE A 16 -31.15 -10.95 -17.18
CA ILE A 16 -30.28 -12.12 -17.03
C ILE A 16 -29.38 -11.92 -15.82
N GLU A 17 -29.47 -12.82 -14.85
CA GLU A 17 -28.47 -12.95 -13.79
C GLU A 17 -27.16 -13.48 -14.40
N PRO A 18 -25.98 -13.01 -13.92
CA PRO A 18 -24.69 -13.52 -14.39
C PRO A 18 -24.52 -15.03 -14.19
N PHE A 19 -25.22 -15.60 -13.22
CA PHE A 19 -25.37 -17.02 -12.92
C PHE A 19 -26.62 -17.19 -12.01
N PRO A 20 -27.20 -18.40 -11.91
CA PRO A 20 -28.38 -18.63 -11.07
C PRO A 20 -28.15 -18.28 -9.60
N GLY A 21 -29.04 -17.46 -9.02
CA GLY A 21 -28.99 -17.06 -7.61
C GLY A 21 -28.01 -15.93 -7.30
N ALA A 22 -27.64 -15.14 -8.32
CA ALA A 22 -26.78 -13.96 -8.12
C ALA A 22 -27.45 -12.89 -7.25
N GLY A 23 -28.78 -12.80 -7.31
CA GLY A 23 -29.55 -11.78 -6.58
C GLY A 23 -29.39 -10.37 -7.18
N PHE A 24 -28.88 -10.29 -8.41
CA PHE A 24 -28.82 -9.09 -9.24
C PHE A 24 -28.67 -9.47 -10.71
N THR A 25 -29.10 -8.59 -11.60
CA THR A 25 -29.02 -8.73 -13.05
C THR A 25 -27.95 -7.80 -13.64
N TYR A 26 -27.59 -8.01 -14.90
CA TYR A 26 -26.70 -7.08 -15.61
C TYR A 26 -27.31 -5.67 -15.81
N GLU A 27 -28.63 -5.51 -15.69
CA GLU A 27 -29.31 -4.22 -15.76
C GLU A 27 -29.16 -3.44 -14.45
N ASP A 28 -29.08 -4.13 -13.32
CA ASP A 28 -28.97 -3.49 -12.01
C ASP A 28 -27.70 -2.64 -11.90
N ASP A 29 -27.87 -1.41 -11.43
CA ASP A 29 -26.76 -0.49 -11.18
C ASP A 29 -26.08 -0.75 -9.84
N ILE A 30 -26.64 -1.60 -9.00
CA ILE A 30 -26.10 -1.96 -7.70
C ILE A 30 -26.01 -3.47 -7.60
N TRP A 31 -24.79 -4.01 -7.59
CA TRP A 31 -24.56 -5.44 -7.38
C TRP A 31 -24.22 -5.69 -5.92
N LYS A 32 -25.06 -6.49 -5.24
CA LYS A 32 -24.87 -6.88 -3.84
C LYS A 32 -24.25 -8.27 -3.76
N LEU A 33 -22.93 -8.34 -3.66
CA LEU A 33 -22.14 -9.57 -3.56
C LEU A 33 -22.17 -10.22 -2.15
N HIS A 34 -23.15 -9.86 -1.30
CA HIS A 34 -23.24 -10.24 0.12
C HIS A 34 -23.23 -11.75 0.40
N ASN A 35 -23.80 -12.55 -0.50
CA ASN A 35 -23.83 -14.01 -0.37
C ASN A 35 -22.52 -14.67 -0.86
N TRP A 36 -21.64 -13.89 -1.49
CA TRP A 36 -20.44 -14.36 -2.19
C TRP A 36 -19.21 -13.81 -1.49
N ASN A 37 -19.16 -14.02 -0.18
CA ASN A 37 -18.02 -13.68 0.68
C ASN A 37 -16.75 -14.35 0.14
N THR A 38 -16.07 -13.74 -0.83
CA THR A 38 -14.62 -13.85 -0.88
C THR A 38 -14.14 -13.11 0.35
N VAL A 39 -14.02 -13.90 1.42
CA VAL A 39 -13.25 -13.87 2.65
C VAL A 39 -12.46 -12.60 3.08
N ALA A 40 -12.15 -11.67 2.17
CA ALA A 40 -11.60 -10.34 2.44
C ALA A 40 -12.64 -9.20 2.46
N ALA A 41 -13.92 -9.44 2.15
CA ALA A 41 -14.92 -8.37 2.08
C ALA A 41 -15.39 -7.89 3.46
N THR A 42 -15.14 -6.64 3.78
CA THR A 42 -15.74 -5.92 4.90
C THR A 42 -17.25 -5.71 4.63
N PRO A 43 -18.16 -5.71 5.62
CA PRO A 43 -19.55 -5.31 5.36
C PRO A 43 -19.60 -3.92 4.71
N GLY A 44 -20.23 -3.83 3.54
CA GLY A 44 -20.23 -2.65 2.67
C GLY A 44 -19.28 -2.72 1.46
N GLU A 45 -18.25 -3.58 1.51
CA GLU A 45 -17.35 -3.83 0.37
C GLU A 45 -17.95 -4.81 -0.65
N SER A 46 -18.99 -5.54 -0.28
CA SER A 46 -19.75 -6.40 -1.19
C SER A 46 -20.68 -5.63 -2.13
N LEU A 47 -20.77 -4.30 -2.02
CA LEU A 47 -21.64 -3.49 -2.88
C LEU A 47 -20.85 -2.81 -3.99
N LEU A 48 -21.14 -3.16 -5.24
CA LEU A 48 -20.61 -2.50 -6.43
C LEU A 48 -21.68 -1.61 -7.06
N SER A 49 -21.56 -0.28 -6.93
CA SER A 49 -22.48 0.69 -7.56
C SER A 49 -21.89 1.28 -8.85
N PHE A 50 -22.64 1.16 -9.94
CA PHE A 50 -22.32 1.70 -11.27
C PHE A 50 -23.03 3.03 -11.55
N GLU A 51 -23.79 3.57 -10.60
CA GLU A 51 -24.63 4.77 -10.79
C GLU A 51 -23.82 6.00 -11.23
N SER A 52 -22.58 6.12 -10.74
CA SER A 52 -21.65 7.22 -11.08
C SER A 52 -20.87 7.01 -12.38
N ILE A 53 -21.10 5.91 -13.09
CA ILE A 53 -20.49 5.66 -14.40
C ILE A 53 -21.36 6.29 -15.50
N VAL A 54 -20.73 7.03 -16.42
CA VAL A 54 -21.46 7.65 -17.56
C VAL A 54 -22.22 6.59 -18.36
N TYR A 55 -23.46 6.92 -18.75
CA TYR A 55 -24.44 5.96 -19.27
C TYR A 55 -23.89 5.07 -20.40
N TRP A 56 -23.21 5.65 -21.39
CA TRP A 56 -22.69 4.89 -22.54
C TRP A 56 -21.53 3.95 -22.17
N LEU A 57 -20.78 4.24 -21.11
CA LEU A 57 -19.66 3.42 -20.64
C LEU A 57 -20.12 2.30 -19.71
N LYS A 58 -21.27 2.48 -19.06
CA LYS A 58 -21.77 1.61 -18.00
C LYS A 58 -21.90 0.13 -18.42
N PRO A 59 -22.48 -0.23 -19.58
CA PRO A 59 -22.56 -1.64 -20.01
C PRO A 59 -21.18 -2.28 -20.20
N ILE A 60 -20.22 -1.52 -20.75
CA ILE A 60 -18.85 -1.99 -20.99
C ILE A 60 -18.09 -2.15 -19.66
N ALA A 61 -18.31 -1.22 -18.72
CA ALA A 61 -17.76 -1.31 -17.37
C ALA A 61 -18.29 -2.57 -16.65
N LYS A 62 -19.61 -2.81 -16.67
CA LYS A 62 -20.22 -4.03 -16.13
C LYS A 62 -19.63 -5.28 -16.77
N ALA A 63 -19.52 -5.33 -18.11
CA ALA A 63 -18.89 -6.43 -18.83
C ALA A 63 -17.43 -6.70 -18.42
N TYR A 64 -16.64 -5.64 -18.23
CA TYR A 64 -15.24 -5.78 -17.80
C TYR A 64 -15.11 -6.33 -16.38
N ILE A 65 -15.92 -5.81 -15.45
CA ILE A 65 -15.95 -6.27 -14.06
C ILE A 65 -16.38 -7.73 -14.01
N SER A 66 -17.45 -8.10 -14.72
CA SER A 66 -17.93 -9.49 -14.79
C SER A 66 -16.93 -10.42 -15.47
N TYR A 67 -16.21 -9.98 -16.50
CA TYR A 67 -15.13 -10.76 -17.08
C TYR A 67 -14.02 -11.05 -16.06
N GLY A 68 -13.58 -10.03 -15.33
CA GLY A 68 -12.57 -10.20 -14.29
C GLY A 68 -13.05 -11.14 -13.18
N TRP A 69 -14.31 -11.04 -12.81
CA TRP A 69 -14.90 -11.88 -11.77
C TRP A 69 -15.11 -13.32 -12.25
N LEU A 70 -15.94 -13.53 -13.27
CA LEU A 70 -16.43 -14.85 -13.67
C LEU A 70 -15.40 -15.65 -14.48
N ALA A 71 -14.63 -14.97 -15.32
CA ALA A 71 -13.71 -15.64 -16.25
C ALA A 71 -12.26 -15.69 -15.74
N GLN A 72 -11.92 -14.87 -14.74
CA GLN A 72 -10.55 -14.80 -14.19
C GLN A 72 -10.48 -15.01 -12.68
N ASP A 73 -11.62 -15.22 -12.00
CA ASP A 73 -11.72 -15.43 -10.56
C ASP A 73 -11.03 -14.31 -9.74
N LEU A 74 -11.15 -13.07 -10.21
CA LEU A 74 -10.52 -11.91 -9.57
C LEU A 74 -11.32 -11.45 -8.35
N SER A 75 -10.59 -11.02 -7.32
CA SER A 75 -11.17 -10.65 -6.02
C SER A 75 -12.08 -9.42 -6.07
N ILE A 76 -12.96 -9.29 -5.06
CA ILE A 76 -13.79 -8.10 -4.83
C ILE A 76 -12.94 -6.82 -4.74
N GLY A 77 -11.78 -6.88 -4.07
CA GLY A 77 -10.86 -5.75 -3.99
C GLY A 77 -10.33 -5.31 -5.36
N TRP A 78 -10.09 -6.25 -6.28
CA TRP A 78 -9.77 -5.91 -7.68
C TRP A 78 -10.95 -5.22 -8.34
N MET A 79 -12.16 -5.77 -8.24
CA MET A 79 -13.38 -5.19 -8.84
C MET A 79 -13.63 -3.76 -8.36
N GLN A 80 -13.54 -3.52 -7.06
CA GLN A 80 -13.67 -2.19 -6.46
C GLN A 80 -12.59 -1.22 -6.94
N GLY A 81 -11.34 -1.70 -7.04
CA GLY A 81 -10.23 -0.90 -7.55
C GLY A 81 -10.45 -0.46 -9.00
N GLN A 82 -10.97 -1.36 -9.84
CA GLN A 82 -11.38 -1.04 -11.21
C GLN A 82 -12.54 -0.06 -11.23
N LEU A 83 -13.62 -0.35 -10.51
CA LEU A 83 -14.83 0.48 -10.48
C LEU A 83 -14.54 1.89 -9.97
N THR A 84 -13.77 2.03 -8.89
CA THR A 84 -13.33 3.34 -8.37
C THR A 84 -12.54 4.12 -9.41
N SER A 85 -11.70 3.44 -10.19
CA SER A 85 -10.93 4.08 -11.27
C SER A 85 -11.83 4.50 -12.44
N LEU A 86 -12.82 3.67 -12.79
CA LEU A 86 -13.81 3.97 -13.82
C LEU A 86 -14.74 5.13 -13.42
N ARG A 87 -15.05 5.29 -12.13
CA ARG A 87 -15.78 6.45 -11.60
C ARG A 87 -14.99 7.74 -11.79
N LYS A 88 -13.69 7.73 -11.48
CA LYS A 88 -12.80 8.88 -11.75
C LYS A 88 -12.69 9.21 -13.24
N LEU A 89 -12.67 8.19 -14.09
CA LEU A 89 -12.70 8.37 -15.54
C LEU A 89 -14.04 8.97 -16.00
N SER A 90 -15.15 8.53 -15.41
CA SER A 90 -16.49 9.06 -15.70
C SER A 90 -16.62 10.52 -15.27
N GLU A 91 -16.11 10.88 -14.08
CA GLU A 91 -15.99 12.26 -13.61
C GLU A 91 -15.18 13.11 -14.60
N TYR A 92 -14.03 12.60 -15.06
CA TYR A 92 -13.22 13.27 -16.07
C TYR A 92 -13.98 13.55 -17.37
N PHE A 93 -14.71 12.55 -17.89
CA PHE A 93 -15.51 12.72 -19.11
C PHE A 93 -16.64 13.73 -18.92
N ILE A 94 -17.35 13.70 -17.79
CA ILE A 94 -18.42 14.66 -17.50
C ILE A 94 -17.86 16.09 -17.48
N CYS A 95 -16.69 16.30 -16.88
CA CYS A 95 -16.11 17.63 -16.73
C CYS A 95 -15.42 18.16 -17.99
N ASN A 96 -14.74 17.29 -18.76
CA ASN A 96 -13.81 17.74 -19.81
C ASN A 96 -14.22 17.30 -21.23
N TYR A 97 -15.02 16.24 -21.36
CA TYR A 97 -15.42 15.67 -22.65
C TYR A 97 -16.89 15.20 -22.66
N PRO A 98 -17.88 16.05 -22.33
CA PRO A 98 -19.30 15.65 -22.29
C PRO A 98 -19.84 15.18 -23.65
N GLN A 99 -19.19 15.56 -24.76
CA GLN A 99 -19.50 15.12 -26.12
C GLN A 99 -19.06 13.67 -26.41
N LEU A 100 -18.18 13.09 -25.59
CA LEU A 100 -17.66 11.75 -25.82
C LEU A 100 -18.72 10.72 -25.42
N LYS A 101 -19.30 10.04 -26.42
CA LYS A 101 -20.40 9.09 -26.25
C LYS A 101 -20.07 7.64 -26.67
N GLN A 102 -18.86 7.38 -27.18
CA GLN A 102 -18.49 6.09 -27.75
C GLN A 102 -17.01 5.76 -27.51
N LEU A 103 -16.71 4.46 -27.44
CA LEU A 103 -15.35 3.94 -27.19
C LEU A 103 -14.32 4.30 -28.26
N ILE A 104 -14.73 4.43 -29.53
CA ILE A 104 -13.82 4.71 -30.64
C ILE A 104 -13.15 6.09 -30.52
N ASN A 105 -13.75 6.99 -29.74
CA ASN A 105 -13.23 8.33 -29.50
C ASN A 105 -12.21 8.37 -28.34
N LEU A 106 -11.88 7.23 -27.74
CA LEU A 106 -10.83 7.14 -26.71
C LEU A 106 -9.46 7.04 -27.39
N ASP A 107 -8.86 8.20 -27.65
CA ASP A 107 -7.54 8.30 -28.27
C ASP A 107 -6.42 8.63 -27.25
N GLN A 108 -5.23 8.87 -27.78
CA GLN A 108 -4.05 9.22 -26.99
C GLN A 108 -4.18 10.61 -26.32
N ARG A 109 -4.85 11.59 -26.96
CA ARG A 109 -5.04 12.93 -26.39
C ARG A 109 -5.96 12.89 -25.17
N VAL A 110 -7.04 12.11 -25.24
CA VAL A 110 -7.92 11.87 -24.09
C VAL A 110 -7.15 11.15 -22.96
N ALA A 111 -6.22 10.24 -23.29
CA ALA A 111 -5.37 9.59 -22.29
C ALA A 111 -4.39 10.55 -21.60
N GLU A 112 -3.79 11.46 -22.36
CA GLU A 112 -2.91 12.52 -21.86
C GLU A 112 -3.67 13.46 -20.92
N GLY A 113 -4.79 14.01 -21.37
CA GLY A 113 -5.59 14.88 -20.52
C GLY A 113 -6.13 14.18 -19.26
N PHE A 114 -6.45 12.88 -19.34
CA PHE A 114 -6.84 12.12 -18.15
C PHE A 114 -5.66 11.88 -17.21
N ALA A 115 -4.46 11.62 -17.75
CA ALA A 115 -3.25 11.47 -16.94
C ALA A 115 -2.92 12.77 -16.18
N ASP A 116 -3.06 13.92 -16.84
CA ASP A 116 -2.88 15.24 -16.22
C ASP A 116 -3.92 15.48 -15.13
N TYR A 117 -5.19 15.24 -15.42
CA TYR A 117 -6.28 15.27 -14.44
C TYR A 117 -5.96 14.42 -13.19
N LEU A 118 -5.40 13.22 -13.37
CA LEU A 118 -5.05 12.36 -12.25
C LEU A 118 -3.88 12.92 -11.42
N ASN A 119 -2.84 13.42 -12.09
CA ASN A 119 -1.65 13.99 -11.44
C ASN A 119 -1.96 15.27 -10.66
N GLU A 120 -2.91 16.07 -11.15
CA GLU A 120 -3.32 17.33 -10.50
C GLU A 120 -4.15 17.10 -9.23
N ARG A 121 -5.08 16.12 -9.27
CA ARG A 121 -6.08 15.90 -8.22
C ARG A 121 -5.71 14.87 -7.16
N TYR A 122 -4.85 13.90 -7.47
CA TYR A 122 -4.61 12.76 -6.57
C TYR A 122 -3.12 12.58 -6.21
N PRO A 123 -2.82 12.01 -5.03
CA PRO A 123 -1.46 11.60 -4.69
C PRO A 123 -0.85 10.67 -5.75
N ASN A 124 0.46 10.74 -5.98
CA ASN A 124 1.12 10.04 -7.09
C ASN A 124 0.84 8.53 -7.12
N GLN A 125 0.83 7.86 -5.97
CA GLN A 125 0.51 6.44 -5.89
C GLN A 125 -0.94 6.14 -6.32
N THR A 126 -1.89 6.96 -5.88
CA THR A 126 -3.30 6.83 -6.27
C THR A 126 -3.49 7.13 -7.76
N ALA A 127 -2.88 8.19 -8.27
CA ALA A 127 -2.90 8.55 -9.69
C ALA A 127 -2.36 7.39 -10.55
N TYR A 128 -1.19 6.84 -10.17
CA TYR A 128 -0.57 5.71 -10.85
C TYR A 128 -1.44 4.45 -10.84
N LEU A 129 -2.01 4.07 -9.68
CA LEU A 129 -2.88 2.89 -9.59
C LEU A 129 -4.15 3.07 -10.43
N THR A 130 -4.77 4.25 -10.39
CA THR A 130 -5.93 4.58 -11.21
C THR A 130 -5.58 4.52 -12.70
N ALA A 131 -4.48 5.15 -13.13
CA ALA A 131 -4.02 5.10 -14.52
C ALA A 131 -3.75 3.66 -14.98
N ARG A 132 -3.12 2.83 -14.14
CA ARG A 132 -2.86 1.41 -14.41
C ARG A 132 -4.14 0.59 -14.58
N HIS A 133 -5.13 0.79 -13.71
CA HIS A 133 -6.43 0.13 -13.83
C HIS A 133 -7.13 0.52 -15.14
N ILE A 134 -7.17 1.81 -15.45
CA ILE A 134 -7.76 2.29 -16.70
C ILE A 134 -6.98 1.81 -17.94
N GLY A 135 -5.65 1.74 -17.88
CA GLY A 135 -4.84 1.17 -18.95
C GLY A 135 -5.13 -0.33 -19.18
N ASN A 136 -5.39 -1.10 -18.11
CA ASN A 136 -5.80 -2.50 -18.22
C ASN A 136 -7.21 -2.64 -18.80
N PHE A 137 -8.13 -1.74 -18.43
CA PHE A 137 -9.45 -1.66 -19.04
C PHE A 137 -9.35 -1.36 -20.55
N GLY A 138 -8.56 -0.36 -20.96
CA GLY A 138 -8.32 -0.04 -22.37
C GLY A 138 -7.70 -1.21 -23.16
N LYS A 139 -6.72 -1.93 -22.57
CA LYS A 139 -6.16 -3.18 -23.14
C LYS A 139 -7.25 -4.24 -23.35
N TRP A 140 -8.13 -4.42 -22.38
CA TRP A 140 -9.20 -5.39 -22.46
C TRP A 140 -10.20 -5.01 -23.57
N ILE A 141 -10.64 -3.74 -23.64
CA ILE A 141 -11.54 -3.25 -24.70
C ILE A 141 -10.92 -3.52 -26.08
N ARG A 142 -9.66 -3.12 -26.29
CA ARG A 142 -8.95 -3.35 -27.55
C ARG A 142 -8.92 -4.83 -27.94
N LYS A 143 -8.68 -5.71 -26.97
CA LYS A 143 -8.63 -7.16 -27.20
C LYS A 143 -10.02 -7.74 -27.53
N GLN A 144 -11.05 -7.34 -26.79
CA GLN A 144 -12.40 -7.91 -26.93
C GLN A 144 -13.12 -7.39 -28.17
N TYR A 145 -13.01 -6.09 -28.47
CA TYR A 145 -13.78 -5.46 -29.54
C TYR A 145 -12.96 -5.20 -30.81
N LYS A 146 -11.67 -5.57 -30.82
CA LYS A 146 -10.73 -5.32 -31.93
C LYS A 146 -10.71 -3.85 -32.39
N LEU A 147 -11.02 -2.92 -31.49
CA LEU A 147 -11.07 -1.49 -31.80
C LEU A 147 -9.65 -0.90 -31.82
N PRO A 148 -9.34 0.06 -32.70
CA PRO A 148 -8.04 0.72 -32.79
C PRO A 148 -7.82 1.77 -31.68
N ILE A 149 -8.16 1.43 -30.44
CA ILE A 149 -8.08 2.34 -29.28
C ILE A 149 -6.62 2.45 -28.82
N THR A 150 -6.14 3.69 -28.67
CA THR A 150 -4.78 4.03 -28.19
C THR A 150 -4.78 4.56 -26.75
N PHE A 151 -5.93 4.59 -26.08
CA PHE A 151 -6.11 5.10 -24.73
C PHE A 151 -5.28 4.35 -23.67
N ARG A 152 -4.11 4.91 -23.29
CA ARG A 152 -3.11 4.29 -22.40
C ARG A 152 -2.53 5.28 -21.37
N PRO A 153 -3.35 5.76 -20.40
CA PRO A 153 -2.87 6.65 -19.36
C PRO A 153 -1.78 6.00 -18.46
N ASP A 154 -1.71 4.65 -18.41
CA ASP A 154 -0.71 3.88 -17.67
C ASP A 154 0.73 4.06 -18.19
N HIS A 155 0.90 4.55 -19.43
CA HIS A 155 2.22 4.85 -19.99
C HIS A 155 2.71 6.27 -19.65
N ILE A 156 1.79 7.14 -19.25
CA ILE A 156 2.02 8.57 -19.03
C ILE A 156 2.23 8.83 -17.55
N VAL A 157 1.31 8.35 -16.71
CA VAL A 157 1.43 8.47 -15.25
C VAL A 157 2.48 7.48 -14.75
N LYS A 158 3.66 8.00 -14.41
CA LYS A 158 4.75 7.21 -13.81
C LYS A 158 4.69 7.30 -12.29
N LEU A 159 4.88 6.16 -11.63
CA LEU A 159 5.09 6.12 -10.20
C LEU A 159 6.44 6.80 -9.89
N LYS A 160 6.38 8.01 -9.33
CA LYS A 160 7.56 8.69 -8.79
C LYS A 160 7.83 8.07 -7.42
N ARG A 161 8.72 7.08 -7.38
CA ARG A 161 9.28 6.62 -6.11
C ARG A 161 10.33 7.64 -5.69
N GLU A 162 9.92 8.68 -4.98
CA GLU A 162 10.87 9.33 -4.06
C GLU A 162 11.23 8.22 -3.06
N LYS A 163 12.45 7.68 -3.15
CA LYS A 163 12.97 6.81 -2.10
C LYS A 163 13.17 7.70 -0.88
N ASP A 164 12.11 7.93 -0.13
CA ASP A 164 12.27 8.50 1.20
C ASP A 164 12.99 7.44 2.04
N LEU A 165 14.23 7.75 2.42
CA LEU A 165 15.02 6.98 3.38
C LEU A 165 14.25 6.71 4.70
N LEU A 166 13.19 7.48 4.98
CA LEU A 166 12.26 7.25 6.09
C LEU A 166 11.30 6.06 5.88
N GLU A 167 10.85 5.76 4.65
CA GLU A 167 10.01 4.58 4.40
C GLU A 167 10.78 3.28 4.64
N ASP A 168 12.09 3.26 4.39
CA ASP A 168 12.96 2.11 4.68
C ASP A 168 13.20 1.91 6.19
N LYS A 169 13.17 2.98 7.00
CA LYS A 169 13.35 2.89 8.47
C LYS A 169 12.19 2.21 9.19
N THR A 170 11.00 2.16 8.60
CA THR A 170 9.77 1.71 9.27
C THR A 170 9.26 0.35 8.79
N GLN A 171 9.99 -0.40 7.96
CA GLN A 171 9.46 -1.65 7.39
C GLN A 171 9.64 -2.88 8.29
N VAL A 172 10.63 -2.87 9.18
CA VAL A 172 10.90 -3.92 10.17
C VAL A 172 10.58 -3.39 11.56
N ILE A 173 9.98 -4.23 12.40
CA ILE A 173 9.66 -3.88 13.79
C ILE A 173 10.97 -3.94 14.59
N PRO A 174 11.33 -2.86 15.31
CA PRO A 174 12.48 -2.87 16.22
C PRO A 174 12.35 -3.95 17.30
N ILE A 175 13.48 -4.55 17.73
CA ILE A 175 13.48 -5.64 18.73
C ILE A 175 12.90 -5.18 20.07
N ASP A 176 13.26 -3.97 20.52
CA ASP A 176 12.73 -3.35 21.72
C ASP A 176 11.20 -3.18 21.67
N VAL A 177 10.65 -2.93 20.48
CA VAL A 177 9.20 -2.87 20.26
C VAL A 177 8.57 -4.28 20.29
N ILE A 178 9.25 -5.29 19.76
CA ILE A 178 8.80 -6.70 19.83
C ILE A 178 8.73 -7.17 21.30
N ASP A 179 9.73 -6.84 22.10
CA ASP A 179 9.77 -7.19 23.53
C ASP A 179 8.64 -6.49 24.29
N GLN A 180 8.39 -5.21 24.00
CA GLN A 180 7.23 -4.48 24.52
C GLN A 180 5.91 -5.17 24.12
N PHE A 181 5.77 -5.64 22.87
CA PHE A 181 4.59 -6.39 22.44
C PHE A 181 4.41 -7.69 23.22
N PHE A 182 5.44 -8.54 23.35
CA PHE A 182 5.29 -9.80 24.08
C PHE A 182 4.99 -9.58 25.55
N LYS A 183 5.60 -8.57 26.19
CA LYS A 183 5.28 -8.18 27.57
C LYS A 183 3.83 -7.75 27.71
N ALA A 184 3.36 -6.85 26.84
CA ALA A 184 1.98 -6.38 26.82
C ALA A 184 0.98 -7.52 26.55
N ILE A 185 1.32 -8.43 25.64
CA ILE A 185 0.50 -9.60 25.32
C ILE A 185 0.36 -10.51 26.54
N GLY A 186 1.45 -10.79 27.26
CA GLY A 186 1.41 -11.63 28.47
C GLY A 186 0.45 -11.06 29.53
N THR A 187 0.58 -9.76 29.84
CA THR A 187 -0.30 -9.08 30.80
C THR A 187 -1.76 -9.07 30.33
N CYS A 188 -2.00 -8.69 29.07
CA CYS A 188 -3.36 -8.55 28.53
C CYS A 188 -4.06 -9.91 28.38
N HIS A 189 -3.33 -10.97 28.03
CA HIS A 189 -3.90 -12.29 27.83
C HIS A 189 -4.58 -12.79 29.10
N GLN A 190 -3.87 -12.79 30.23
CA GLN A 190 -4.39 -13.30 31.50
C GLN A 190 -5.65 -12.54 31.92
N GLU A 191 -5.63 -11.22 31.83
CA GLU A 191 -6.77 -10.37 32.17
C GLU A 191 -8.01 -10.68 31.29
N LEU A 192 -7.82 -10.73 29.97
CA LEU A 192 -8.91 -11.00 29.03
C LEU A 192 -9.44 -12.44 29.14
N TRP A 193 -8.56 -13.39 29.43
CA TRP A 193 -8.92 -14.80 29.62
C TRP A 193 -9.79 -14.99 30.86
N GLU A 194 -9.40 -14.39 31.99
CA GLU A 194 -10.19 -14.46 33.23
C GLU A 194 -11.53 -13.70 33.09
N LYS A 195 -11.54 -12.57 32.39
CA LYS A 195 -12.80 -11.89 32.03
C LYS A 195 -13.71 -12.78 31.18
N TRP A 196 -13.15 -13.56 30.26
CA TRP A 196 -13.92 -14.47 29.41
C TRP A 196 -14.51 -15.64 30.20
N LYS A 197 -13.72 -16.30 31.04
CA LYS A 197 -14.20 -17.40 31.90
C LYS A 197 -15.35 -16.95 32.80
N ASN A 198 -15.19 -15.78 33.43
CA ASN A 198 -16.15 -15.26 34.40
C ASN A 198 -17.37 -14.55 33.78
N ALA A 199 -17.33 -14.21 32.49
CA ALA A 199 -18.48 -13.63 31.81
C ALA A 199 -19.59 -14.69 31.61
N PRO A 200 -20.88 -14.35 31.81
CA PRO A 200 -21.97 -15.25 31.49
C PRO A 200 -22.02 -15.53 29.97
N PRO A 201 -22.46 -16.73 29.52
CA PRO A 201 -22.45 -17.11 28.10
C PRO A 201 -23.07 -16.07 27.17
N SER A 202 -24.19 -15.46 27.57
CA SER A 202 -24.87 -14.39 26.83
C SER A 202 -24.06 -13.09 26.64
N LYS A 203 -23.00 -12.89 27.41
CA LYS A 203 -22.07 -11.74 27.32
C LYS A 203 -20.68 -12.12 26.79
N ARG A 204 -20.36 -13.43 26.68
CA ARG A 204 -19.07 -13.92 26.15
C ARG A 204 -18.86 -13.55 24.69
N THR A 205 -19.93 -13.27 23.94
CA THR A 205 -19.90 -12.88 22.52
C THR A 205 -19.21 -11.52 22.23
N ARG A 206 -18.92 -10.71 23.26
CA ARG A 206 -18.28 -9.38 23.11
C ARG A 206 -16.74 -9.39 23.21
N ILE A 207 -16.09 -10.56 23.23
CA ILE A 207 -14.66 -10.68 23.57
C ILE A 207 -13.77 -10.78 22.31
N THR A 208 -14.04 -9.90 21.34
CA THR A 208 -13.26 -9.81 20.10
C THR A 208 -11.81 -9.40 20.37
N GLU A 209 -11.53 -8.71 21.47
CA GLU A 209 -10.16 -8.31 21.85
C GLU A 209 -9.24 -9.50 22.16
N LEU A 210 -9.75 -10.55 22.82
CA LEU A 210 -8.96 -11.74 23.10
C LEU A 210 -8.60 -12.48 21.81
N LEU A 211 -9.52 -12.51 20.85
CA LEU A 211 -9.26 -13.08 19.52
C LEU A 211 -8.24 -12.24 18.75
N TYR A 212 -8.32 -10.90 18.83
CA TYR A 212 -7.29 -10.02 18.25
C TYR A 212 -5.92 -10.28 18.87
N LEU A 213 -5.85 -10.54 20.17
CA LEU A 213 -4.60 -10.88 20.83
C LEU A 213 -3.98 -12.17 20.27
N GLN A 214 -4.79 -13.21 20.03
CA GLN A 214 -4.30 -14.45 19.41
C GLN A 214 -3.86 -14.23 17.95
N VAL A 215 -4.58 -13.40 17.19
CA VAL A 215 -4.16 -12.99 15.83
C VAL A 215 -2.79 -12.30 15.86
N LEU A 216 -2.55 -11.42 16.84
CA LEU A 216 -1.28 -10.73 17.00
C LEU A 216 -0.14 -11.70 17.36
N LYS A 217 -0.37 -12.65 18.28
CA LYS A 217 0.61 -13.71 18.61
C LYS A 217 1.03 -14.48 17.35
N ILE A 218 0.06 -14.98 16.57
CA ILE A 218 0.35 -15.74 15.34
C ILE A 218 1.09 -14.87 14.31
N LEU A 219 0.74 -13.59 14.17
CA LEU A 219 1.42 -12.68 13.24
C LEU A 219 2.87 -12.38 13.63
N LEU A 220 3.19 -12.32 14.92
CA LEU A 220 4.54 -12.11 15.42
C LEU A 220 5.41 -13.37 15.28
N CYS A 221 4.80 -14.56 15.31
CA CYS A 221 5.52 -15.84 15.24
C CYS A 221 5.56 -16.45 13.82
N THR A 222 4.75 -15.95 12.87
CA THR A 222 4.66 -16.56 11.53
C THR A 222 4.75 -15.52 10.41
N PRO A 223 5.33 -15.89 9.24
CA PRO A 223 5.41 -14.98 8.10
C PRO A 223 4.08 -14.87 7.35
N LEU A 224 2.96 -15.25 7.96
CA LEU A 224 1.65 -15.19 7.33
C LEU A 224 1.18 -13.75 7.18
N ARG A 225 0.41 -13.48 6.13
CA ARG A 225 -0.30 -12.20 6.00
C ARG A 225 -1.48 -12.20 6.97
N ILE A 226 -1.90 -11.02 7.43
CA ILE A 226 -3.11 -10.90 8.25
C ILE A 226 -4.34 -11.58 7.64
N SER A 227 -4.51 -11.47 6.32
CA SER A 227 -5.62 -12.13 5.63
C SER A 227 -5.48 -13.66 5.59
N GLN A 228 -4.31 -14.23 5.82
CA GLN A 228 -4.13 -15.68 5.92
C GLN A 228 -4.42 -16.14 7.37
N VAL A 229 -3.93 -15.39 8.36
CA VAL A 229 -4.17 -15.69 9.79
C VAL A 229 -5.66 -15.64 10.12
N LEU A 230 -6.37 -14.60 9.66
CA LEU A 230 -7.80 -14.47 9.94
C LEU A 230 -8.66 -15.60 9.35
N LEU A 231 -8.11 -16.37 8.39
CA LEU A 231 -8.78 -17.40 7.61
C LEU A 231 -8.23 -18.79 7.86
N LEU A 232 -7.47 -18.95 8.93
CA LEU A 232 -7.09 -20.27 9.38
C LEU A 232 -8.36 -21.07 9.66
N ASP A 233 -8.33 -22.33 9.21
CA ASP A 233 -9.36 -23.29 9.56
C ASP A 233 -9.29 -23.61 11.05
N ARG A 234 -10.31 -24.29 11.58
CA ARG A 234 -10.43 -24.55 13.01
C ARG A 234 -9.23 -25.32 13.57
N ASP A 235 -8.70 -26.28 12.82
CA ASP A 235 -7.58 -27.13 13.20
C ASP A 235 -6.39 -26.96 12.22
N PRO A 236 -5.71 -25.80 12.26
CA PRO A 236 -4.71 -25.49 11.25
C PRO A 236 -3.33 -26.07 11.60
N LEU A 237 -3.16 -26.71 12.76
CA LEU A 237 -1.87 -27.19 13.22
C LEU A 237 -1.59 -28.63 12.83
N ARG A 238 -0.32 -28.89 12.53
CA ARG A 238 0.27 -30.23 12.42
C ARG A 238 1.63 -30.21 13.10
N ASP A 239 1.90 -31.18 13.98
CA ASP A 239 3.24 -31.34 14.53
C ASP A 239 4.23 -31.80 13.46
N SER A 240 5.50 -31.45 13.66
CA SER A 240 6.57 -31.91 12.79
C SER A 240 6.74 -33.43 12.90
N THR A 241 6.92 -34.09 11.77
CA THR A 241 7.24 -35.53 11.71
C THR A 241 8.68 -35.78 12.15
N ASN A 242 9.04 -37.03 12.42
CA ASN A 242 10.40 -37.41 12.83
C ASN A 242 11.52 -37.03 11.83
N ASN A 243 11.15 -36.73 10.58
CA ASN A 243 12.07 -36.33 9.51
C ASN A 243 12.10 -34.82 9.26
N GLU A 244 11.31 -34.05 10.01
CA GLU A 244 11.23 -32.59 9.93
C GLU A 244 11.89 -31.94 11.16
N GLU A 245 12.27 -30.67 11.03
CA GLU A 245 12.80 -29.89 12.15
C GLU A 245 11.76 -29.79 13.29
N PRO A 246 12.14 -29.93 14.57
CA PRO A 246 11.21 -29.84 15.69
C PRO A 246 10.45 -28.52 15.70
N GLY A 247 9.12 -28.56 15.84
CA GLY A 247 8.26 -27.39 15.79
C GLY A 247 6.86 -27.75 15.31
N VAL A 248 6.12 -26.76 14.81
CA VAL A 248 4.75 -26.96 14.27
C VAL A 248 4.59 -26.35 12.89
N TRP A 249 3.67 -26.91 12.11
CA TRP A 249 3.26 -26.40 10.81
C TRP A 249 1.85 -25.83 10.91
N ILE A 250 1.66 -24.62 10.38
CA ILE A 250 0.35 -23.99 10.20
C ILE A 250 -0.11 -24.19 8.76
N LYS A 251 -1.22 -24.89 8.58
CA LYS A 251 -1.98 -25.02 7.33
C LYS A 251 -2.83 -23.79 7.10
N TYR A 252 -2.81 -23.26 5.88
CA TYR A 252 -3.59 -22.09 5.49
C TYR A 252 -3.94 -22.14 4.00
N ILE A 253 -5.03 -21.47 3.63
CA ILE A 253 -5.43 -21.33 2.23
C ILE A 253 -4.77 -20.09 1.61
N GLU A 254 -4.00 -20.26 0.52
CA GLU A 254 -3.34 -19.14 -0.16
C GLU A 254 -4.31 -18.37 -1.07
N SER A 255 -4.89 -17.32 -0.49
CA SER A 255 -5.92 -16.47 -1.11
C SER A 255 -5.47 -15.60 -2.29
N LYS A 256 -4.18 -15.29 -2.45
CA LYS A 256 -3.73 -14.41 -3.56
C LYS A 256 -3.33 -15.14 -4.82
N SER A 257 -3.03 -16.42 -4.67
CA SER A 257 -2.22 -17.14 -5.63
C SER A 257 -2.97 -18.36 -6.19
N HIS A 258 -4.12 -18.72 -5.59
CA HIS A 258 -4.92 -19.89 -5.94
C HIS A 258 -4.10 -21.19 -5.88
N GLN A 259 -3.12 -21.26 -4.96
CA GLN A 259 -2.29 -22.45 -4.72
C GLN A 259 -2.97 -23.50 -3.85
N GLY A 260 -4.23 -23.28 -3.47
CA GLY A 260 -4.93 -24.12 -2.50
C GLY A 260 -4.32 -24.01 -1.11
N GLU A 261 -4.39 -25.12 -0.37
CA GLU A 261 -3.79 -25.26 0.96
C GLU A 261 -2.26 -25.26 0.87
N GLN A 262 -1.63 -24.59 1.82
CA GLN A 262 -0.19 -24.46 1.97
C GLN A 262 0.16 -24.59 3.46
N GLU A 263 1.41 -24.92 3.76
CA GLU A 263 1.90 -25.01 5.14
C GLU A 263 3.00 -23.96 5.42
N LYS A 264 3.09 -23.51 6.67
CA LYS A 264 4.21 -22.71 7.17
C LYS A 264 4.75 -23.27 8.47
N TYR A 265 6.04 -23.54 8.48
CA TYR A 265 6.78 -23.97 9.64
C TYR A 265 6.95 -22.82 10.65
N VAL A 266 6.77 -23.17 11.92
CA VAL A 266 7.03 -22.37 13.11
C VAL A 266 8.08 -23.10 13.95
N PRO A 267 9.23 -22.47 14.24
CA PRO A 267 10.28 -23.06 15.06
C PRO A 267 9.81 -23.45 16.46
N LEU A 268 10.47 -24.45 17.06
CA LEU A 268 10.15 -24.96 18.39
C LEU A 268 10.04 -23.85 19.45
N GLU A 269 10.92 -22.85 19.39
CA GLU A 269 10.98 -21.73 20.34
C GLU A 269 9.71 -20.85 20.31
N MET A 270 8.96 -20.87 19.20
CA MET A 270 7.71 -20.14 19.04
C MET A 270 6.48 -21.06 18.97
N ALA A 271 6.69 -22.37 18.90
CA ALA A 271 5.64 -23.36 18.68
C ALA A 271 4.59 -23.32 19.80
N ASP A 272 5.02 -23.20 21.06
CA ASP A 272 4.10 -23.19 22.21
C ASP A 272 3.24 -21.93 22.24
N ILE A 273 3.79 -20.78 21.86
CA ILE A 273 3.03 -19.52 21.75
C ILE A 273 1.92 -19.67 20.70
N VAL A 274 2.23 -20.34 19.58
CA VAL A 274 1.28 -20.58 18.49
C VAL A 274 0.22 -21.62 18.88
N ARG A 275 0.62 -22.72 19.54
CA ARG A 275 -0.32 -23.73 20.08
C ARG A 275 -1.30 -23.10 21.05
N GLU A 276 -0.79 -22.37 22.05
CA GLU A 276 -1.60 -21.65 23.03
C GLU A 276 -2.57 -20.67 22.35
N ALA A 277 -2.11 -19.92 21.35
CA ALA A 277 -2.95 -18.98 20.64
C ALA A 277 -4.10 -19.65 19.87
N ILE A 278 -3.83 -20.80 19.26
CA ILE A 278 -4.81 -21.56 18.47
C ILE A 278 -5.80 -22.27 19.41
N GLU A 279 -5.34 -22.93 20.46
CA GLU A 279 -6.19 -23.56 21.48
C GLU A 279 -7.11 -22.55 22.17
N ALA A 280 -6.58 -21.37 22.51
CA ALA A 280 -7.36 -20.28 23.09
C ALA A 280 -8.44 -19.79 22.11
N ALA A 281 -8.10 -19.61 20.84
CA ALA A 281 -9.05 -19.20 19.82
C ALA A 281 -10.12 -20.27 19.54
N GLN A 282 -9.74 -21.55 19.46
CA GLN A 282 -10.68 -22.67 19.33
C GLN A 282 -11.69 -22.69 20.48
N THR A 283 -11.20 -22.56 21.71
CA THR A 283 -12.01 -22.54 22.94
C THR A 283 -13.01 -21.37 22.92
N VAL A 284 -12.56 -20.17 22.59
CA VAL A 284 -13.40 -18.96 22.58
C VAL A 284 -14.43 -18.99 21.44
N THR A 285 -14.13 -19.66 20.33
CA THR A 285 -14.99 -19.68 19.13
C THR A 285 -15.85 -20.93 18.97
N GLU A 286 -15.75 -21.91 19.88
CA GLU A 286 -16.49 -23.19 19.83
C GLU A 286 -18.01 -22.98 19.66
N GLU A 287 -18.61 -22.05 20.40
CA GLU A 287 -20.05 -21.78 20.28
C GLU A 287 -20.42 -21.20 18.90
N PHE A 288 -19.59 -20.30 18.36
CA PHE A 288 -19.81 -19.73 17.03
C PHE A 288 -19.69 -20.78 15.93
N TYR A 289 -18.71 -21.68 16.06
CA TYR A 289 -18.54 -22.81 15.16
C TYR A 289 -19.79 -23.71 15.17
N ARG A 290 -20.24 -24.15 16.36
CA ARG A 290 -21.44 -25.01 16.50
C ARG A 290 -22.69 -24.38 15.91
N ARG A 291 -22.87 -23.07 16.08
CA ARG A 291 -24.06 -22.35 15.61
C ARG A 291 -24.07 -22.06 14.11
N SER A 292 -22.90 -21.83 13.50
CA SER A 292 -22.81 -21.42 12.09
C SER A 292 -22.30 -22.51 11.14
N GLY A 293 -21.72 -23.59 11.65
CA GLY A 293 -21.06 -24.62 10.85
C GLY A 293 -19.81 -24.16 10.09
N LYS A 294 -19.35 -22.91 10.27
CA LYS A 294 -18.21 -22.34 9.53
C LYS A 294 -16.90 -22.85 10.09
N ASN A 295 -16.12 -23.60 9.31
CA ASN A 295 -14.83 -24.15 9.71
C ASN A 295 -13.69 -23.11 9.76
N HIS A 296 -13.86 -21.99 10.47
CA HIS A 296 -12.84 -20.96 10.63
C HIS A 296 -12.49 -20.74 12.10
N LEU A 297 -11.21 -20.48 12.38
CA LEU A 297 -10.69 -20.28 13.73
C LEU A 297 -11.12 -18.94 14.35
N PHE A 298 -11.26 -17.89 13.53
CA PHE A 298 -11.49 -16.51 13.99
C PHE A 298 -12.89 -15.99 13.65
N LEU A 299 -13.88 -16.50 14.39
CA LEU A 299 -15.29 -16.12 14.28
C LEU A 299 -15.71 -15.09 15.34
N THR A 300 -16.65 -14.23 15.00
CA THR A 300 -17.25 -13.24 15.91
C THR A 300 -18.70 -12.95 15.55
N ASP A 301 -19.46 -12.43 16.51
CA ASP A 301 -20.84 -12.02 16.34
C ASP A 301 -20.95 -10.67 15.58
N SER A 302 -21.95 -10.54 14.74
CA SER A 302 -22.27 -9.38 13.94
C SER A 302 -23.55 -8.75 14.49
N LYS A 303 -23.41 -7.57 15.09
CA LYS A 303 -24.56 -6.75 15.50
C LYS A 303 -25.42 -6.27 14.32
N ALA A 304 -24.99 -6.46 13.08
CA ALA A 304 -25.76 -6.06 11.91
C ALA A 304 -26.85 -7.09 11.63
N ALA A 305 -28.11 -6.71 11.86
CA ALA A 305 -29.33 -7.53 11.80
C ALA A 305 -29.68 -8.17 10.44
N ALA A 306 -28.78 -8.14 9.44
CA ALA A 306 -29.07 -8.49 8.05
C ALA A 306 -28.39 -9.79 7.56
N LEU A 307 -27.64 -10.50 8.41
CA LEU A 307 -27.08 -11.82 8.07
C LEU A 307 -27.84 -12.89 8.88
N GLU A 308 -28.38 -13.89 8.20
CA GLU A 308 -29.31 -14.91 8.72
C GLU A 308 -28.84 -15.64 10.00
N GLU A 309 -27.54 -15.62 10.32
CA GLU A 309 -26.97 -16.26 11.52
C GLU A 309 -26.20 -15.33 12.47
N GLY A 310 -25.99 -14.06 12.10
CA GLY A 310 -25.19 -13.11 12.88
C GLY A 310 -23.69 -13.44 12.99
N ILE A 311 -23.19 -14.62 12.62
CA ILE A 311 -21.77 -15.01 12.83
C ILE A 311 -20.92 -14.74 11.57
N ARG A 312 -19.74 -14.12 11.75
CA ARG A 312 -18.81 -13.76 10.67
C ARG A 312 -17.34 -13.91 11.06
N ASN A 313 -16.45 -13.90 10.07
CA ASN A 313 -15.00 -13.79 10.30
C ASN A 313 -14.64 -12.42 10.87
N ILE A 314 -13.56 -12.38 11.64
CA ILE A 314 -12.97 -11.12 12.09
C ILE A 314 -12.50 -10.26 10.90
N SER A 315 -12.77 -8.95 10.98
CA SER A 315 -12.31 -7.97 9.98
C SER A 315 -10.87 -7.50 10.25
N SER A 316 -10.02 -7.51 9.22
CA SER A 316 -8.67 -6.90 9.27
C SER A 316 -8.70 -5.41 9.63
N LYS A 317 -9.70 -4.64 9.14
CA LYS A 317 -9.90 -3.23 9.50
C LYS A 317 -10.15 -3.04 11.00
N ALA A 318 -11.04 -3.83 11.58
CA ALA A 318 -11.33 -3.79 13.01
C ALA A 318 -10.12 -4.19 13.86
N PHE A 319 -9.37 -5.22 13.45
CA PHE A 319 -8.10 -5.59 14.09
C PHE A 319 -7.09 -4.44 14.06
N ARG A 320 -6.88 -3.77 12.91
CA ARG A 320 -5.96 -2.62 12.81
C ARG A 320 -6.36 -1.45 13.69
N ALA A 321 -7.66 -1.17 13.76
CA ALA A 321 -8.21 -0.12 14.62
C ALA A 321 -8.05 -0.47 16.10
N TRP A 322 -8.21 -1.75 16.47
CA TRP A 322 -7.91 -2.22 17.84
C TRP A 322 -6.42 -2.11 18.14
N LEU A 323 -5.55 -2.51 17.22
CA LEU A 323 -4.10 -2.53 17.42
C LEU A 323 -3.53 -1.12 17.58
N ASN A 324 -3.80 -0.24 16.61
CA ASN A 324 -3.19 1.09 16.54
C ASN A 324 -4.08 2.19 17.12
N GLY A 325 -5.37 1.97 17.35
CA GLY A 325 -6.28 3.05 17.75
C GLY A 325 -6.58 4.02 16.59
N ARG A 326 -6.85 5.29 16.93
CA ARG A 326 -7.07 6.38 16.00
C ARG A 326 -6.46 7.67 16.55
N GLU A 327 -5.66 8.33 15.75
CA GLU A 327 -5.10 9.65 16.02
C GLU A 327 -5.81 10.72 15.16
N SER A 328 -5.79 11.98 15.62
CA SER A 328 -6.23 13.15 14.86
C SER A 328 -5.14 13.59 13.86
N GLU A 329 -5.45 14.55 12.99
CA GLU A 329 -4.43 15.13 12.10
C GLU A 329 -3.33 15.88 12.87
N GLU A 330 -3.61 16.26 14.12
CA GLU A 330 -2.69 16.95 15.03
C GLU A 330 -1.85 15.98 15.89
N GLY A 331 -2.03 14.66 15.69
CA GLY A 331 -1.31 13.61 16.45
C GLY A 331 -1.92 13.27 17.80
N GLU A 332 -3.07 13.83 18.16
CA GLU A 332 -3.76 13.50 19.42
C GLU A 332 -4.48 12.15 19.31
N VAL A 333 -4.38 11.33 20.35
CA VAL A 333 -5.05 10.02 20.41
C VAL A 333 -6.55 10.21 20.61
N VAL A 334 -7.32 10.14 19.53
CA VAL A 334 -8.80 10.24 19.53
C VAL A 334 -9.43 8.96 20.10
N ARG A 335 -8.80 7.81 19.85
CA ARG A 335 -9.22 6.52 20.39
C ARG A 335 -8.01 5.66 20.66
N GLU A 336 -7.85 5.26 21.91
CA GLU A 336 -6.78 4.35 22.30
C GLU A 336 -6.93 2.97 21.62
N GLY A 337 -5.80 2.47 21.14
CA GLY A 337 -5.63 1.09 20.69
C GLY A 337 -4.77 0.29 21.67
N PHE A 338 -4.44 -0.95 21.33
CA PHE A 338 -3.54 -1.80 22.09
C PHE A 338 -2.19 -1.11 22.36
N ILE A 339 -1.59 -0.51 21.33
CA ILE A 339 -0.30 0.19 21.43
C ILE A 339 -0.37 1.35 22.44
N HIS A 340 -1.44 2.15 22.36
CA HIS A 340 -1.68 3.27 23.28
C HIS A 340 -1.87 2.81 24.72
N ARG A 341 -2.72 1.80 24.93
CA ARG A 341 -3.05 1.26 26.27
C ARG A 341 -1.83 0.70 27.01
N PHE A 342 -0.89 0.12 26.27
CA PHE A 342 0.34 -0.47 26.84
C PHE A 342 1.57 0.42 26.69
N ASN A 343 1.40 1.67 26.25
CA ASN A 343 2.47 2.63 26.05
C ASN A 343 3.63 2.10 25.21
N ILE A 344 3.32 1.39 24.12
CA ILE A 344 4.33 0.81 23.22
C ILE A 344 4.91 1.91 22.36
N LYS A 345 6.20 2.21 22.58
CA LYS A 345 6.88 3.37 22.00
C LYS A 345 8.19 2.99 21.32
N TYR A 346 8.57 3.80 20.33
CA TYR A 346 9.87 3.76 19.68
C TYR A 346 10.37 5.19 19.52
N GLU A 347 11.60 5.46 19.95
CA GLU A 347 12.21 6.81 19.91
C GLU A 347 11.33 7.92 20.58
N GLY A 348 10.57 7.56 21.61
CA GLY A 348 9.72 8.48 22.39
C GLY A 348 8.27 8.62 21.91
N GLU A 349 7.99 8.18 20.69
CA GLU A 349 6.68 8.27 20.02
C GLU A 349 5.91 6.95 20.07
N TYR A 350 4.57 7.01 19.99
CA TYR A 350 3.76 5.80 19.88
C TYR A 350 4.08 5.03 18.60
N TYR A 351 4.32 3.74 18.73
CA TYR A 351 4.69 2.92 17.58
C TYR A 351 3.47 2.61 16.71
N TYR A 352 3.53 2.88 15.41
CA TYR A 352 2.45 2.49 14.49
C TYR A 352 2.76 1.15 13.80
N LEU A 353 2.02 0.09 14.15
CA LEU A 353 2.20 -1.24 13.58
C LEU A 353 1.24 -1.51 12.40
N ARG A 354 1.82 -1.62 11.20
CA ARG A 354 1.16 -2.23 10.03
C ARG A 354 1.31 -3.75 10.15
N PRO A 355 0.22 -4.55 10.13
CA PRO A 355 0.32 -6.01 10.31
C PRO A 355 1.26 -6.73 9.33
N HIS A 356 1.51 -6.15 8.15
CA HIS A 356 2.45 -6.72 7.17
C HIS A 356 3.93 -6.53 7.60
N GLN A 357 4.25 -5.60 8.50
CA GLN A 357 5.60 -5.40 9.05
C GLN A 357 6.08 -6.62 9.85
N THR A 358 5.20 -7.39 10.50
CA THR A 358 5.63 -8.61 11.23
C THR A 358 6.27 -9.61 10.27
N ARG A 359 5.66 -9.78 9.08
CA ARG A 359 6.20 -10.59 8.00
C ARG A 359 7.53 -10.07 7.46
N HIS A 360 7.71 -8.75 7.35
CA HIS A 360 9.01 -8.16 7.00
C HIS A 360 10.07 -8.42 8.07
N THR A 361 9.68 -8.33 9.33
CA THR A 361 10.55 -8.57 10.48
C THR A 361 11.07 -10.00 10.49
N LEU A 362 10.17 -10.99 10.36
CA LEU A 362 10.55 -12.40 10.31
C LEU A 362 11.40 -12.73 9.09
N ALA A 363 11.11 -12.15 7.93
CA ALA A 363 11.97 -12.28 6.75
C ALA A 363 13.39 -11.74 7.00
N SER A 364 13.48 -10.57 7.63
CA SER A 364 14.75 -9.97 8.03
C SER A 364 15.48 -10.82 9.06
N PHE A 365 14.79 -11.51 9.97
CA PHE A 365 15.39 -12.43 10.92
C PHE A 365 15.96 -13.67 10.24
N VAL A 366 15.21 -14.29 9.33
CA VAL A 366 15.71 -15.42 8.52
C VAL A 366 16.95 -15.00 7.73
N TYR A 367 16.92 -13.81 7.12
CA TYR A 367 18.07 -13.29 6.39
C TYR A 367 19.28 -13.05 7.30
N ARG A 368 19.10 -12.36 8.44
CA ARG A 368 20.17 -12.08 9.41
C ARG A 368 20.71 -13.33 10.12
N GLY A 369 19.91 -14.39 10.19
CA GLY A 369 20.30 -15.73 10.63
C GLY A 369 21.07 -16.53 9.59
N GLY A 370 21.44 -15.92 8.45
CA GLY A 370 22.22 -16.55 7.39
C GLY A 370 21.39 -17.25 6.31
N GLY A 371 20.07 -17.07 6.31
CA GLY A 371 19.18 -17.58 5.27
C GLY A 371 19.42 -16.86 3.93
N GLY A 372 19.52 -17.64 2.85
CA GLY A 372 19.67 -17.12 1.50
C GLY A 372 18.39 -16.43 0.99
N PHE A 373 18.50 -15.78 -0.18
CA PHE A 373 17.38 -15.11 -0.85
C PHE A 373 16.33 -16.13 -1.27
N GLY A 374 16.78 -17.34 -1.64
CA GLY A 374 15.93 -18.48 -1.90
C GLY A 374 15.17 -18.92 -0.64
N ASP A 375 15.85 -19.00 0.51
CA ASP A 375 15.24 -19.38 1.78
C ASP A 375 14.20 -18.35 2.23
N VAL A 376 14.52 -17.06 2.17
CA VAL A 376 13.55 -15.98 2.47
C VAL A 376 12.39 -16.02 1.45
N THR A 377 12.66 -16.24 0.16
CA THR A 377 11.63 -16.36 -0.87
C THR A 377 10.69 -17.55 -0.59
N ASN A 378 11.23 -18.70 -0.21
CA ASN A 378 10.46 -19.90 0.14
C ASN A 378 9.70 -19.72 1.45
N TYR A 379 10.36 -19.18 2.48
CA TYR A 379 9.79 -18.84 3.78
C TYR A 379 8.60 -17.90 3.62
N LEU A 380 8.70 -16.91 2.74
CA LEU A 380 7.64 -15.98 2.41
C LEU A 380 6.63 -16.52 1.36
N ASN A 381 6.90 -17.64 0.67
CA ASN A 381 6.12 -18.09 -0.49
C ASN A 381 6.03 -17.04 -1.62
N HIS A 382 7.17 -16.49 -2.03
CA HIS A 382 7.30 -15.59 -3.18
C HIS A 382 7.56 -16.40 -4.47
N ARG A 383 6.69 -16.24 -5.48
CA ARG A 383 6.63 -17.16 -6.64
C ARG A 383 7.74 -17.07 -7.68
N ASN A 384 8.59 -16.04 -7.65
CA ASN A 384 9.46 -15.74 -8.78
C ASN A 384 10.94 -15.74 -8.38
N LEU A 385 11.62 -16.87 -8.62
CA LEU A 385 13.07 -17.04 -8.42
C LEU A 385 13.90 -16.54 -9.62
N LYS A 386 13.28 -16.30 -10.78
CA LYS A 386 13.97 -16.11 -12.06
C LYS A 386 14.73 -14.79 -12.21
N VAL A 387 14.58 -13.87 -11.28
CA VAL A 387 15.38 -12.65 -11.10
C VAL A 387 15.36 -12.41 -9.60
N LEU A 388 16.49 -12.08 -8.96
CA LEU A 388 16.58 -11.57 -7.58
C LEU A 388 15.34 -10.71 -7.31
N ASN A 389 14.35 -11.30 -6.64
CA ASN A 389 12.98 -10.84 -6.79
C ASN A 389 12.91 -9.45 -6.21
N LYS A 390 12.53 -8.43 -6.99
CA LYS A 390 12.30 -7.08 -6.48
C LYS A 390 11.36 -7.08 -5.26
N GLN A 391 10.49 -8.09 -5.12
CA GLN A 391 9.70 -8.30 -3.93
C GLN A 391 10.59 -8.77 -2.76
N THR A 392 11.31 -9.89 -2.85
CA THR A 392 12.18 -10.38 -1.75
C THR A 392 13.29 -9.38 -1.40
N GLY A 393 13.87 -8.70 -2.39
CA GLY A 393 14.87 -7.63 -2.19
C GLY A 393 14.34 -6.39 -1.49
N VAL A 394 13.01 -6.20 -1.43
CA VAL A 394 12.40 -5.25 -0.48
C VAL A 394 12.62 -5.84 0.92
N TYR A 395 12.07 -7.02 1.27
CA TYR A 395 12.18 -7.61 2.63
C TYR A 395 13.60 -7.81 3.21
N VAL A 396 14.65 -7.72 2.39
CA VAL A 396 16.05 -7.69 2.80
C VAL A 396 16.52 -6.23 2.95
N HIS A 397 15.77 -5.45 3.73
CA HIS A 397 16.09 -4.05 4.00
C HIS A 397 17.29 -3.98 4.93
N GLY A 398 18.32 -3.27 4.49
CA GLY A 398 19.54 -3.08 5.26
C GLY A 398 20.82 -3.35 4.49
N GLU A 399 20.81 -3.91 3.28
CA GLU A 399 22.04 -4.11 2.50
C GLU A 399 22.87 -2.81 2.42
N GLU A 400 22.25 -1.67 2.09
CA GLU A 400 22.96 -0.38 2.03
C GLU A 400 23.44 0.11 3.41
N ARG A 401 22.64 -0.03 4.47
CA ARG A 401 23.05 0.31 5.84
C ARG A 401 24.17 -0.60 6.35
N HIS A 402 24.08 -1.89 6.05
CA HIS A 402 25.04 -2.92 6.42
C HIS A 402 26.34 -2.78 5.64
N LEU A 403 26.28 -2.35 4.37
CA LEU A 403 27.45 -1.96 3.60
C LEU A 403 28.10 -0.70 4.18
N ILE A 404 27.31 0.31 4.59
CA ILE A 404 27.83 1.49 5.30
C ILE A 404 28.44 1.10 6.65
N GLU A 405 27.80 0.22 7.43
CA GLU A 405 28.31 -0.29 8.70
C GLU A 405 29.60 -1.10 8.50
N LEU A 406 29.69 -1.91 7.43
CA LEU A 406 30.89 -2.65 7.04
C LEU A 406 32.01 -1.69 6.66
N ASP A 407 31.72 -0.70 5.81
CA ASP A 407 32.68 0.30 5.36
C ASP A 407 33.20 1.15 6.54
N ASN A 408 32.33 1.52 7.47
CA ASN A 408 32.71 2.23 8.70
C ASN A 408 33.57 1.34 9.61
N ALA A 409 33.17 0.08 9.85
CA ALA A 409 33.93 -0.86 10.66
C ALA A 409 35.31 -1.17 10.05
N LEU A 410 35.39 -1.22 8.72
CA LEU A 410 36.64 -1.36 7.96
C LEU A 410 37.51 -0.10 8.08
N ALA A 411 36.93 1.08 7.89
CA ALA A 411 37.63 2.37 7.98
C ALA A 411 38.17 2.66 9.40
N GLU A 412 37.43 2.23 10.42
CA GLU A 412 37.83 2.35 11.83
C GLU A 412 38.80 1.25 12.28
N GLY A 413 39.13 0.28 11.42
CA GLY A 413 40.01 -0.86 11.75
C GLY A 413 39.42 -1.86 12.74
N LYS A 414 38.11 -1.75 13.05
CA LYS A 414 37.39 -2.50 14.09
C LYS A 414 36.79 -3.83 13.63
N LEU A 415 36.95 -4.21 12.36
CA LEU A 415 36.50 -5.49 11.83
C LEU A 415 37.45 -6.61 12.28
N LEU A 416 36.96 -7.77 12.71
CA LEU A 416 37.80 -8.93 13.06
C LEU A 416 37.48 -10.15 12.19
N GLY A 417 38.38 -11.11 12.06
CA GLY A 417 38.15 -12.39 11.38
C GLY A 417 39.15 -12.70 10.25
N ILE A 418 39.27 -13.98 9.91
CA ILE A 418 40.29 -14.51 8.97
C ILE A 418 40.10 -13.94 7.55
N SER A 419 38.88 -13.56 7.20
CA SER A 419 38.57 -12.90 5.92
C SER A 419 38.83 -11.38 5.92
N LYS A 420 39.17 -10.76 7.05
CA LYS A 420 39.42 -9.30 7.15
C LYS A 420 40.47 -8.81 6.13
N PRO A 421 41.61 -9.49 5.93
CA PRO A 421 42.61 -9.06 4.95
C PRO A 421 42.11 -9.09 3.50
N LEU A 422 41.09 -9.91 3.18
CA LEU A 422 40.46 -9.94 1.85
C LEU A 422 39.67 -8.65 1.57
N LEU A 423 39.17 -7.98 2.61
CA LEU A 423 38.44 -6.72 2.52
C LEU A 423 39.34 -5.50 2.66
N GLU A 424 40.34 -5.55 3.55
CA GLU A 424 41.32 -4.47 3.74
C GLU A 424 42.23 -4.32 2.51
N ASN A 425 42.64 -5.44 1.91
CA ASN A 425 43.31 -5.43 0.62
C ASN A 425 42.26 -5.54 -0.50
N ARG A 426 41.69 -4.41 -0.94
CA ARG A 426 40.88 -4.34 -2.17
C ARG A 426 41.62 -4.87 -3.43
N SER A 427 42.90 -5.22 -3.29
CA SER A 427 43.78 -5.87 -4.26
C SER A 427 44.49 -7.10 -3.67
N VAL A 428 43.77 -8.11 -3.19
CA VAL A 428 44.39 -9.44 -2.97
C VAL A 428 44.74 -10.04 -4.34
N PHE A 429 46.05 -10.21 -4.58
CA PHE A 429 46.56 -10.97 -5.71
C PHE A 429 46.33 -12.47 -5.41
N VAL A 430 45.22 -13.03 -5.90
CA VAL A 430 44.93 -14.46 -5.75
C VAL A 430 45.74 -15.23 -6.79
N GLY A 431 47.01 -15.47 -6.50
CA GLY A 431 47.89 -16.26 -7.36
C GLY A 431 47.34 -17.68 -7.56
N GLY A 432 47.12 -18.08 -8.81
CA GLY A 432 46.76 -19.45 -9.19
C GLY A 432 45.28 -19.73 -9.50
N MET A 433 44.41 -18.72 -9.46
CA MET A 433 43.04 -18.83 -10.00
C MET A 433 43.01 -18.49 -11.50
N ALA A 434 42.09 -19.11 -12.24
CA ALA A 434 41.85 -18.79 -13.64
C ALA A 434 41.27 -17.36 -13.78
N ASP A 435 41.61 -16.67 -14.87
CA ASP A 435 41.21 -15.27 -15.11
C ASP A 435 39.69 -15.06 -15.07
N ILE A 436 38.90 -16.09 -15.39
CA ILE A 436 37.44 -16.09 -15.31
C ILE A 436 36.95 -15.96 -13.85
N ASP A 437 37.58 -16.64 -12.89
CA ASP A 437 37.17 -16.59 -11.48
C ASP A 437 37.55 -15.24 -10.86
N GLN A 438 38.71 -14.68 -11.24
CA GLN A 438 39.11 -13.34 -10.83
C GLN A 438 38.19 -12.26 -11.40
N ALA A 439 37.78 -12.38 -12.68
CA ALA A 439 36.81 -11.49 -13.30
C ALA A 439 35.42 -11.64 -12.68
N HIS A 440 35.00 -12.86 -12.33
CA HIS A 440 33.73 -13.15 -11.67
C HIS A 440 33.68 -12.51 -10.27
N ILE A 441 34.72 -12.68 -9.46
CA ILE A 441 34.84 -12.08 -8.12
C ILE A 441 34.86 -10.54 -8.19
N LYS A 442 35.59 -9.95 -9.15
CA LYS A 442 35.59 -8.49 -9.37
C LYS A 442 34.23 -7.97 -9.86
N SER A 443 33.52 -8.72 -10.70
CA SER A 443 32.22 -8.31 -11.25
C SER A 443 31.07 -8.41 -10.23
N MET A 444 31.22 -9.24 -9.20
CA MET A 444 30.20 -9.44 -8.18
C MET A 444 30.28 -8.40 -7.05
N GLY A 445 31.41 -7.70 -6.88
CA GLY A 445 31.79 -7.20 -5.56
C GLY A 445 31.91 -8.37 -4.59
N MET A 446 32.72 -8.30 -3.54
CA MET A 446 32.60 -9.35 -2.52
C MET A 446 31.19 -9.30 -1.95
N TYR A 447 30.38 -10.35 -2.16
CA TYR A 447 29.08 -10.47 -1.50
C TYR A 447 29.34 -10.71 -0.02
N VAL A 448 29.35 -9.62 0.75
CA VAL A 448 29.48 -9.65 2.20
C VAL A 448 28.06 -9.61 2.77
N GLN A 449 27.63 -10.71 3.37
CA GLN A 449 26.29 -10.86 3.93
C GLN A 449 26.27 -10.43 5.40
N PRO A 450 25.33 -9.58 5.84
CA PRO A 450 25.19 -9.26 7.25
C PRO A 450 24.69 -10.49 8.03
N THR A 451 25.22 -10.68 9.23
CA THR A 451 24.84 -11.72 10.19
C THR A 451 24.63 -11.10 11.57
N ARG A 452 24.04 -11.84 12.52
CA ARG A 452 23.88 -11.38 13.92
C ARG A 452 25.19 -10.90 14.56
N TYR A 453 26.33 -11.47 14.18
CA TYR A 453 27.66 -11.18 14.75
C TYR A 453 28.55 -10.32 13.84
N GLY A 454 28.02 -9.75 12.75
CA GLY A 454 28.80 -8.97 11.80
C GLY A 454 28.49 -9.35 10.36
N PHE A 455 29.42 -9.98 9.65
CA PHE A 455 29.31 -10.29 8.23
C PHE A 455 29.92 -11.62 7.78
N CYS A 456 29.58 -12.09 6.57
CA CYS A 456 30.06 -13.34 5.98
C CYS A 456 30.44 -13.14 4.50
N THR A 457 31.60 -13.65 4.08
CA THR A 457 32.13 -13.49 2.71
C THR A 457 31.71 -14.59 1.71
N ARG A 458 30.87 -15.55 2.12
CA ARG A 458 30.46 -16.65 1.23
C ARG A 458 29.35 -16.21 0.26
N PRO A 459 29.48 -16.51 -1.05
CA PRO A 459 28.49 -16.15 -2.03
C PRO A 459 27.21 -16.99 -1.92
N MET A 460 26.09 -16.33 -2.21
CA MET A 460 24.72 -16.73 -1.84
C MET A 460 24.10 -17.84 -2.69
N HIS A 461 24.69 -18.18 -3.84
CA HIS A 461 24.11 -19.09 -4.84
C HIS A 461 24.45 -20.57 -4.63
N LYS A 462 25.18 -20.93 -3.56
CA LYS A 462 25.57 -22.32 -3.25
C LYS A 462 24.71 -23.02 -2.18
N GLY A 463 23.51 -22.50 -1.87
CA GLY A 463 22.63 -23.09 -0.84
C GLY A 463 23.15 -22.86 0.59
N PRO A 464 22.60 -23.54 1.62
CA PRO A 464 23.13 -23.47 2.98
C PRO A 464 24.62 -23.80 2.96
N CYS A 465 25.39 -23.10 3.79
CA CYS A 465 26.84 -23.23 3.88
C CYS A 465 27.28 -24.70 3.77
N PRO A 466 28.14 -25.11 2.81
CA PRO A 466 28.55 -26.52 2.65
C PRO A 466 29.33 -27.09 3.84
N ASN A 467 29.64 -26.27 4.84
CA ASN A 467 30.09 -26.67 6.16
C ASN A 467 29.16 -26.05 7.21
N PRO A 468 27.90 -26.49 7.31
CA PRO A 468 26.96 -25.92 8.27
C PRO A 468 27.43 -26.20 9.71
N ARG A 469 28.20 -27.28 9.91
CA ARG A 469 28.84 -27.69 11.17
C ARG A 469 29.95 -26.75 11.69
N LYS A 470 30.48 -25.84 10.85
CA LYS A 470 31.57 -24.91 11.21
C LYS A 470 31.14 -23.43 11.19
N CYS A 471 29.84 -23.16 11.00
CA CYS A 471 29.30 -21.81 11.08
C CYS A 471 29.05 -21.44 12.55
N LEU A 472 29.07 -20.15 12.88
CA LEU A 472 28.64 -19.58 14.18
C LEU A 472 27.20 -19.98 14.60
N HIS A 473 26.51 -20.84 13.85
CA HIS A 473 25.07 -21.10 13.93
C HIS A 473 24.66 -22.58 13.97
N ASN A 474 25.56 -23.56 14.25
CA ASN A 474 25.09 -24.96 14.26
C ASN A 474 25.64 -25.86 15.40
N ARG A 475 24.71 -26.67 15.94
CA ARG A 475 24.68 -27.29 17.28
C ARG A 475 25.45 -28.63 17.46
N GLU A 476 26.30 -29.04 16.53
CA GLU A 476 27.05 -30.31 16.64
C GLU A 476 28.55 -30.12 16.40
N VAL A 477 29.33 -30.12 17.49
CA VAL A 477 30.78 -29.83 17.48
C VAL A 477 31.60 -31.12 17.56
N THR A 478 32.37 -31.41 16.52
CA THR A 478 33.62 -32.15 16.62
C THR A 478 34.75 -31.25 16.10
N ALA A 479 35.46 -30.64 17.04
CA ALA A 479 36.59 -29.70 16.93
C ALA A 479 36.26 -28.20 16.62
N PRO A 480 36.76 -27.24 17.43
CA PRO A 480 36.52 -25.80 17.28
C PRO A 480 37.59 -25.19 16.37
N GLU A 481 37.34 -25.13 15.07
CA GLU A 481 38.09 -24.22 14.19
C GLU A 481 37.17 -23.05 13.84
N PRO A 482 37.57 -21.79 14.08
CA PRO A 482 36.74 -20.62 13.79
C PRO A 482 36.44 -20.52 12.28
N CYS A 483 35.23 -20.07 11.94
CA CYS A 483 34.79 -19.93 10.56
C CYS A 483 35.68 -18.94 9.78
N THR A 484 36.40 -19.43 8.77
CA THR A 484 37.32 -18.60 7.97
C THR A 484 36.63 -17.51 7.13
N SER A 485 35.31 -17.64 6.93
CA SER A 485 34.49 -16.73 6.13
C SER A 485 33.74 -15.67 6.95
N ALA A 486 33.83 -15.71 8.28
CA ALA A 486 33.15 -14.76 9.16
C ALA A 486 33.98 -13.47 9.38
N LEU A 487 33.27 -12.37 9.54
CA LEU A 487 33.79 -11.04 9.83
C LEU A 487 33.02 -10.48 11.01
N ILE A 488 33.67 -10.22 12.13
CA ILE A 488 33.02 -9.84 13.38
C ILE A 488 33.08 -8.33 13.54
N THR A 489 31.98 -7.72 13.97
CA THR A 489 31.90 -6.26 14.24
C THR A 489 31.85 -5.98 15.74
N PRO A 490 32.15 -4.74 16.20
CA PRO A 490 32.00 -4.39 17.61
C PRO A 490 30.60 -4.59 18.19
N ARG A 491 29.54 -4.49 17.37
CA ARG A 491 28.15 -4.78 17.82
C ARG A 491 27.92 -6.27 18.10
N ALA A 492 28.78 -7.14 17.60
CA ALA A 492 28.76 -8.54 17.95
C ALA A 492 28.96 -8.75 19.45
N ILE A 493 29.65 -7.83 20.14
CA ILE A 493 29.86 -7.92 21.59
C ILE A 493 28.53 -7.98 22.34
N GLU A 494 27.57 -7.13 21.97
CA GLU A 494 26.24 -7.10 22.60
C GLU A 494 25.50 -8.41 22.34
N ALA A 495 25.46 -8.85 21.07
CA ALA A 495 24.83 -10.13 20.69
C ALA A 495 25.52 -11.35 21.33
N ILE A 496 26.84 -11.33 21.46
CA ILE A 496 27.63 -12.38 22.12
C ILE A 496 27.33 -12.37 23.61
N ASN A 497 27.25 -11.21 24.26
CA ASN A 497 26.90 -11.12 25.68
C ASN A 497 25.47 -11.65 25.94
N ASP A 498 24.51 -11.31 25.07
CA ASP A 498 23.14 -11.82 25.16
C ASP A 498 23.10 -13.35 24.99
N ASP A 499 23.83 -13.87 23.99
CA ASP A 499 23.87 -15.30 23.72
C ASP A 499 24.66 -16.07 24.80
N THR A 500 25.74 -15.49 25.35
CA THR A 500 26.48 -16.03 26.51
C THR A 500 25.56 -16.11 27.72
N LYS A 501 24.81 -15.04 28.02
CA LYS A 501 23.85 -15.04 29.13
C LYS A 501 22.76 -16.10 28.95
N PHE A 502 22.22 -16.23 27.74
CA PHE A 502 21.28 -17.30 27.41
C PHE A 502 21.89 -18.69 27.61
N LEU A 503 23.14 -18.90 27.16
CA LEU A 503 23.85 -20.17 27.35
C LEU A 503 24.17 -20.44 28.82
N GLU A 504 24.39 -19.43 29.65
CA GLU A 504 24.53 -19.60 31.10
C GLU A 504 23.23 -20.04 31.76
N GLU A 505 22.10 -19.46 31.34
CA GLU A 505 20.77 -19.85 31.81
C GLU A 505 20.44 -21.30 31.37
N GLN A 506 20.72 -21.65 30.12
CA GLN A 506 20.61 -23.03 29.63
C GLN A 506 21.55 -23.98 30.37
N THR A 507 22.80 -23.59 30.61
CA THR A 507 23.76 -24.41 31.37
C THR A 507 23.20 -24.73 32.76
N LYS A 508 22.65 -23.75 33.47
CA LYS A 508 22.03 -23.94 34.79
C LYS A 508 20.84 -24.89 34.71
N LEU A 509 19.97 -24.72 33.72
CA LEU A 509 18.82 -25.60 33.48
C LEU A 509 19.26 -27.04 33.25
N TRP A 510 20.17 -27.27 32.30
CA TRP A 510 20.67 -28.60 31.94
C TRP A 510 21.51 -29.25 33.05
N GLN A 511 22.24 -28.47 33.86
CA GLN A 511 22.91 -28.98 35.06
C GLN A 511 21.92 -29.50 36.10
N SER A 512 20.75 -28.85 36.23
CA SER A 512 19.71 -29.26 37.17
C SER A 512 18.86 -30.43 36.68
N GLU A 513 18.55 -30.48 35.38
CA GLU A 513 17.62 -31.45 34.81
C GLU A 513 18.30 -32.72 34.26
N ALA A 514 19.49 -32.59 33.68
CA ALA A 514 20.19 -33.69 33.01
C ALA A 514 21.72 -33.56 33.11
N PRO A 515 22.29 -33.64 34.34
CA PRO A 515 23.73 -33.54 34.56
C PRO A 515 24.48 -34.63 33.78
N GLY A 516 25.49 -34.21 33.00
CA GLY A 516 26.30 -35.10 32.15
C GLY A 516 25.72 -35.40 30.76
N SER A 517 24.56 -34.85 30.42
CA SER A 517 23.98 -35.00 29.09
C SER A 517 24.85 -34.40 27.99
N ARG A 518 24.69 -34.94 26.77
CA ARG A 518 25.34 -34.42 25.57
C ARG A 518 24.93 -32.96 25.30
N GLY A 519 23.70 -32.58 25.67
CA GLY A 519 23.20 -31.20 25.62
C GLY A 519 24.02 -30.27 26.50
N LEU A 520 24.21 -30.61 27.78
CA LEU A 520 25.04 -29.82 28.70
C LEU A 520 26.48 -29.64 28.19
N LYS A 521 27.09 -30.71 27.66
CA LYS A 521 28.46 -30.67 27.12
C LYS A 521 28.57 -29.71 25.93
N ASN A 522 27.55 -29.68 25.07
CA ASN A 522 27.50 -28.78 23.91
C ASN A 522 27.28 -27.32 24.32
N VAL A 523 26.43 -27.06 25.31
CA VAL A 523 26.18 -25.69 25.81
C VAL A 523 27.45 -25.11 26.45
N LEU A 524 28.18 -25.88 27.25
CA LEU A 524 29.47 -25.47 27.84
C LEU A 524 30.53 -25.16 26.77
N LEU A 525 30.66 -26.02 25.75
CA LEU A 525 31.59 -25.80 24.63
C LEU A 525 31.27 -24.52 23.84
N MET A 526 29.99 -24.21 23.63
CA MET A 526 29.60 -22.96 22.96
C MET A 526 29.90 -21.75 23.85
N LYS A 527 29.65 -21.85 25.17
CA LYS A 527 29.98 -20.80 26.12
C LYS A 527 31.47 -20.47 26.09
N ASP A 528 32.34 -21.47 26.21
CA ASP A 528 33.80 -21.28 26.19
C ASP A 528 34.27 -20.61 24.87
N TYR A 529 33.65 -20.96 23.74
CA TYR A 529 33.95 -20.35 22.45
C TYR A 529 33.52 -18.88 22.36
N TYR A 530 32.33 -18.53 22.86
CA TYR A 530 31.84 -17.14 22.89
C TYR A 530 32.64 -16.28 23.86
N ASP A 531 33.03 -16.82 25.01
CA ASP A 531 33.91 -16.15 25.97
C ASP A 531 35.28 -15.87 25.35
N GLY A 532 35.83 -16.80 24.55
CA GLY A 532 37.05 -16.57 23.76
C GLY A 532 36.91 -15.43 22.74
N ILE A 533 35.80 -15.35 22.00
CA ILE A 533 35.55 -14.24 21.06
C ILE A 533 35.42 -12.91 21.82
N ALA A 534 34.70 -12.91 22.94
CA ALA A 534 34.54 -11.73 23.78
C ALA A 534 35.88 -11.25 24.32
N ASN A 535 36.74 -12.14 24.82
CA ASN A 535 38.07 -11.77 25.32
C ASN A 535 38.96 -11.13 24.26
N VAL A 536 38.90 -11.62 23.01
CA VAL A 536 39.60 -10.98 21.88
C VAL A 536 39.02 -9.61 21.53
N LEU A 537 37.69 -9.49 21.48
CA LEU A 537 37.02 -8.21 21.19
C LEU A 537 37.25 -7.15 22.27
N PHE A 538 37.37 -7.56 23.53
CA PHE A 538 37.69 -6.69 24.66
C PHE A 538 39.20 -6.42 24.82
N GLY A 539 40.05 -6.95 23.93
CA GLY A 539 41.50 -6.80 24.01
C GLY A 539 42.13 -7.47 25.24
N LYS A 540 41.42 -8.41 25.87
CA LYS A 540 41.91 -9.20 27.02
C LYS A 540 42.88 -10.31 26.58
N SER A 541 42.75 -10.76 25.34
CA SER A 541 43.63 -11.76 24.70
C SER A 541 43.74 -11.48 23.20
N THR A 542 44.76 -12.04 22.54
CA THR A 542 44.90 -11.96 21.07
C THR A 542 44.21 -13.14 20.38
N PRO A 543 43.80 -13.01 19.10
CA PRO A 543 43.22 -14.12 18.34
C PRO A 543 44.10 -15.38 18.35
N GLU A 544 45.43 -15.21 18.34
CA GLU A 544 46.42 -16.29 18.37
C GLU A 544 46.46 -17.02 19.72
N GLN A 545 46.12 -16.32 20.80
CA GLN A 545 46.09 -16.87 22.16
C GLN A 545 44.83 -17.72 22.42
N GLU A 546 43.67 -17.30 21.91
CA GLU A 546 42.39 -18.01 22.15
C GLU A 546 42.12 -19.12 21.13
N PHE A 547 42.54 -18.96 19.87
CA PHE A 547 42.13 -19.86 18.78
C PHE A 547 43.28 -20.72 18.20
N GLY A 548 44.51 -20.56 18.70
CA GLY A 548 45.65 -21.43 18.40
C GLY A 548 46.51 -21.01 17.20
N LYS A 549 47.80 -21.42 17.23
CA LYS A 549 48.85 -21.03 16.26
C LYS A 549 48.70 -21.59 14.84
N ASP A 550 47.81 -22.55 14.60
CA ASP A 550 47.61 -23.17 13.28
C ASP A 550 46.90 -22.26 12.26
N ILE A 551 46.37 -21.12 12.69
CA ILE A 551 45.55 -20.22 11.87
C ILE A 551 46.40 -19.30 10.97
N TYR A 552 47.67 -19.08 11.31
CA TYR A 552 48.57 -18.17 10.57
C TYR A 552 49.83 -18.90 10.13
N ARG A 553 49.72 -19.67 9.03
CA ARG A 553 50.90 -20.23 8.36
C ARG A 553 51.51 -19.20 7.44
N THR A 554 52.82 -19.03 7.54
CA THR A 554 53.60 -18.02 6.79
C THR A 554 53.85 -18.46 5.35
N ASP A 555 54.05 -17.48 4.46
CA ASP A 555 54.32 -17.68 3.02
C ASP A 555 55.45 -18.68 2.72
N ALA A 556 56.38 -18.87 3.67
CA ALA A 556 57.47 -19.83 3.58
C ALA A 556 57.00 -21.30 3.50
N GLU A 557 55.89 -21.65 4.15
CA GLU A 557 55.40 -23.05 4.16
C GLU A 557 54.62 -23.42 2.88
N ILE A 558 54.07 -22.42 2.17
CA ILE A 558 53.43 -22.58 0.86
C ILE A 558 54.47 -22.84 -0.24
N GLU A 559 55.66 -22.27 -0.10
CA GLU A 559 56.78 -22.44 -1.05
C GLU A 559 57.41 -23.85 -1.00
N VAL A 560 57.40 -24.50 0.17
CA VAL A 560 57.95 -25.86 0.36
C VAL A 560 57.10 -26.92 -0.34
N ARG A 561 55.78 -26.70 -0.50
CA ARG A 561 54.88 -27.63 -1.21
C ARG A 561 54.88 -27.44 -2.73
N THR A 562 55.12 -26.24 -3.24
CA THR A 562 55.26 -26.01 -4.70
C THR A 562 56.57 -26.58 -5.26
N LYS A 563 57.64 -26.65 -4.46
CA LYS A 563 58.90 -27.32 -4.85
C LYS A 563 58.79 -28.85 -4.96
N LYS A 564 57.83 -29.50 -4.29
CA LYS A 564 57.63 -30.97 -4.38
C LYS A 564 56.87 -31.46 -5.62
N ARG A 565 56.29 -30.58 -6.45
CA ARG A 565 55.57 -30.98 -7.68
C ARG A 565 56.37 -30.85 -8.99
N LYS A 566 57.63 -30.38 -8.96
CA LYS A 566 58.47 -30.23 -10.17
C LYS A 566 59.42 -31.40 -10.49
N ASN A 567 59.44 -32.48 -9.70
CA ASN A 567 60.38 -33.59 -9.87
C ASN A 567 59.75 -34.92 -10.31
N LYS A 568 58.83 -34.91 -11.27
CA LYS A 568 58.43 -36.13 -12.02
C LYS A 568 58.13 -35.81 -13.49
N SER A 569 59.18 -35.66 -14.29
CA SER A 569 59.19 -36.07 -15.71
C SER A 569 60.65 -36.17 -16.18
N LYS A 570 61.26 -37.33 -15.97
CA LYS A 570 62.39 -37.75 -16.78
C LYS A 570 61.86 -38.86 -17.66
N ASP A 571 61.73 -38.58 -18.95
CA ASP A 571 61.61 -39.61 -19.97
C ASP A 571 62.88 -39.66 -20.80
N SER A 572 63.21 -40.89 -21.17
CA SER A 572 64.45 -41.37 -21.76
C SER A 572 64.50 -41.11 -23.27
N THR A 573 65.53 -40.41 -23.73
CA THR A 573 66.15 -40.62 -25.06
C THR A 573 67.51 -39.91 -25.09
N GLY A 574 68.55 -40.61 -24.65
CA GLY A 574 69.93 -40.15 -24.86
C GLY A 574 70.32 -40.31 -26.33
N ILE A 575 70.38 -39.19 -27.08
CA ILE A 575 71.21 -39.03 -28.29
C ILE A 575 71.63 -37.55 -28.37
N PRO A 576 72.93 -37.21 -28.44
CA PRO A 576 73.37 -35.83 -28.69
C PRO A 576 73.40 -35.54 -30.20
N PRO A 577 72.74 -34.49 -30.71
CA PRO A 577 72.90 -34.06 -32.10
C PRO A 577 74.21 -33.29 -32.26
N SER A 578 75.16 -33.94 -32.89
CA SER A 578 76.45 -33.44 -33.29
C SER A 578 76.37 -32.43 -34.46
N ALA A 579 77.29 -31.47 -34.43
CA ALA A 579 78.10 -31.03 -35.58
C ALA A 579 77.45 -30.48 -36.87
N LYS A 580 76.21 -29.95 -36.86
CA LYS A 580 75.73 -29.04 -37.93
C LYS A 580 75.32 -27.63 -37.47
N GLY A 581 75.36 -27.33 -36.18
CA GLY A 581 74.89 -26.05 -35.61
C GLY A 581 75.96 -24.97 -35.38
N LYS A 582 77.26 -25.28 -35.51
CA LYS A 582 78.33 -24.33 -35.13
C LYS A 582 78.52 -23.21 -36.16
N GLN A 583 78.41 -23.50 -37.46
CA GLN A 583 78.48 -22.47 -38.51
C GLN A 583 77.21 -21.59 -38.66
N PHE A 584 76.04 -22.07 -38.23
CA PHE A 584 74.82 -21.27 -38.25
C PHE A 584 74.73 -20.31 -37.05
N LYS A 585 75.29 -20.70 -35.89
CA LYS A 585 75.32 -19.87 -34.67
C LYS A 585 76.21 -18.63 -34.83
N ASP A 586 77.36 -18.76 -35.49
CA ASP A 586 78.30 -17.63 -35.62
C ASP A 586 77.80 -16.58 -36.63
N LYS A 587 77.14 -17.00 -37.73
CA LYS A 587 76.52 -16.08 -38.71
C LYS A 587 75.33 -15.30 -38.15
N VAL A 588 74.44 -15.96 -37.40
CA VAL A 588 73.27 -15.31 -36.78
C VAL A 588 73.72 -14.37 -35.65
N THR A 589 74.72 -14.77 -34.87
CA THR A 589 75.28 -13.96 -33.79
C THR A 589 75.91 -12.66 -34.31
N SER A 590 76.75 -12.74 -35.35
CA SER A 590 77.37 -11.56 -35.96
C SER A 590 76.33 -10.59 -36.54
N LYS A 591 75.28 -11.12 -37.22
CA LYS A 591 74.22 -10.30 -37.83
C LYS A 591 73.34 -9.59 -36.79
N VAL A 592 73.03 -10.23 -35.66
CA VAL A 592 72.22 -9.61 -34.58
C VAL A 592 72.98 -8.45 -33.93
N TYR A 593 74.28 -8.61 -33.63
CA TYR A 593 75.09 -7.53 -33.08
C TYR A 593 75.36 -6.41 -34.10
N GLU A 594 75.57 -6.75 -35.37
CA GLU A 594 75.75 -5.77 -36.44
C GLU A 594 74.50 -4.87 -36.59
N ILE A 595 73.30 -5.47 -36.66
CA ILE A 595 72.04 -4.72 -36.74
C ILE A 595 71.85 -3.85 -35.50
N TYR A 596 72.11 -4.39 -34.30
CA TYR A 596 71.99 -3.63 -33.05
C TYR A 596 72.96 -2.45 -32.99
N ASN A 597 74.22 -2.65 -33.38
CA ASN A 597 75.23 -1.62 -33.37
C ASN A 597 74.98 -0.56 -34.46
N ASN A 598 74.51 -0.96 -35.65
CA ASN A 598 74.15 -0.02 -36.72
C ASN A 598 72.96 0.85 -36.31
N MET A 599 71.90 0.26 -35.75
CA MET A 599 70.74 1.03 -35.25
C MET A 599 71.15 1.98 -34.11
N ARG A 600 72.08 1.55 -33.24
CA ARG A 600 72.63 2.39 -32.17
C ARG A 600 73.51 3.53 -32.70
N ALA A 601 74.32 3.28 -33.72
CA ALA A 601 75.23 4.26 -34.33
C ALA A 601 74.49 5.34 -35.13
N ASN A 602 73.38 4.96 -35.78
CA ASN A 602 72.54 5.88 -36.56
C ASN A 602 71.57 6.69 -35.70
N ASN A 603 71.55 6.47 -34.38
CA ASN A 603 70.59 7.08 -33.45
C ASN A 603 69.12 6.77 -33.82
N ASP A 604 68.89 5.65 -34.52
CA ASP A 604 67.55 5.21 -34.91
C ASP A 604 66.75 4.83 -33.66
N HIS A 605 65.47 5.20 -33.61
CA HIS A 605 64.55 4.76 -32.56
C HIS A 605 64.40 3.23 -32.63
N ILE A 606 65.10 2.49 -31.75
CA ILE A 606 65.11 1.03 -31.81
C ILE A 606 63.83 0.46 -31.20
N ASN A 607 62.78 0.35 -32.01
CA ASN A 607 61.58 -0.40 -31.65
C ASN A 607 61.93 -1.90 -31.58
N LEU A 608 61.59 -2.56 -30.48
CA LEU A 608 61.81 -3.99 -30.28
C LEU A 608 61.20 -4.82 -31.41
N ASP A 609 60.01 -4.48 -31.88
CA ASP A 609 59.31 -5.28 -32.89
C ASP A 609 59.99 -5.13 -34.27
N GLU A 610 60.43 -3.92 -34.61
CA GLU A 610 61.22 -3.65 -35.82
C GLU A 610 62.61 -4.31 -35.77
N PHE A 611 63.25 -4.32 -34.59
CA PHE A 611 64.51 -5.01 -34.38
C PHE A 611 64.36 -6.53 -34.57
N LEU A 612 63.30 -7.12 -34.02
CA LEU A 612 63.01 -8.56 -34.18
C LEU A 612 62.80 -8.93 -35.66
N ASP A 613 62.11 -8.08 -36.41
CA ASP A 613 61.89 -8.25 -37.86
C ASP A 613 63.20 -8.13 -38.65
N ARG A 614 63.99 -7.07 -38.43
CA ARG A 614 65.27 -6.86 -39.14
C ARG A 614 66.30 -7.94 -38.81
N ALA A 615 66.35 -8.39 -37.56
CA ALA A 615 67.26 -9.44 -37.11
C ALA A 615 66.74 -10.86 -37.42
N HIS A 616 65.51 -10.99 -37.93
CA HIS A 616 64.82 -12.27 -38.16
C HIS A 616 64.93 -13.24 -36.98
N ILE A 617 64.76 -12.72 -35.76
CA ILE A 617 64.89 -13.49 -34.53
C ILE A 617 63.60 -13.38 -33.71
N SER A 618 63.11 -14.50 -33.18
CA SER A 618 61.94 -14.46 -32.31
C SER A 618 62.27 -13.78 -30.98
N LYS A 619 61.28 -13.11 -30.37
CA LYS A 619 61.43 -12.44 -29.06
C LYS A 619 61.98 -13.38 -27.98
N ARG A 620 61.56 -14.65 -28.02
CA ARG A 620 62.04 -15.69 -27.10
C ARG A 620 63.52 -16.00 -27.34
N ASN A 621 63.94 -16.13 -28.59
CA ASN A 621 65.35 -16.40 -28.93
C ASN A 621 66.24 -15.19 -28.64
N LEU A 622 65.75 -13.96 -28.87
CA LEU A 622 66.49 -12.76 -28.49
C LEU A 622 66.71 -12.68 -26.98
N ARG A 623 65.67 -12.97 -26.18
CA ARG A 623 65.75 -12.98 -24.71
C ARG A 623 66.70 -14.04 -24.16
N ILE A 624 66.77 -15.20 -24.81
CA ILE A 624 67.60 -16.34 -24.35
C ILE A 624 69.05 -16.20 -24.83
N SER A 625 69.25 -15.82 -26.09
CA SER A 625 70.56 -15.84 -26.74
C SER A 625 71.28 -14.50 -26.71
N PHE A 626 70.58 -13.37 -26.51
CA PHE A 626 71.15 -12.01 -26.45
C PHE A 626 70.47 -11.18 -25.34
N PRO A 627 70.52 -11.64 -24.08
CA PRO A 627 69.78 -11.03 -22.97
C PRO A 627 70.14 -9.55 -22.72
N GLU A 628 71.36 -9.13 -23.03
CA GLU A 628 71.84 -7.75 -22.93
C GLU A 628 71.20 -6.82 -23.96
N ILE A 629 71.08 -7.25 -25.23
CA ILE A 629 70.36 -6.50 -26.26
C ILE A 629 68.87 -6.40 -25.90
N TYR A 630 68.26 -7.53 -25.48
CA TYR A 630 66.86 -7.54 -25.06
C TYR A 630 66.60 -6.57 -23.89
N LYS A 631 67.49 -6.54 -22.88
CA LYS A 631 67.38 -5.61 -21.75
C LYS A 631 67.48 -4.16 -22.20
N ALA A 632 68.40 -3.82 -23.09
CA ALA A 632 68.57 -2.46 -23.59
C ALA A 632 67.33 -1.97 -24.38
N LEU A 633 66.76 -2.83 -25.24
CA LEU A 633 65.54 -2.53 -25.99
C LEU A 633 64.30 -2.44 -25.09
N ALA A 634 64.21 -3.27 -24.05
CA ALA A 634 63.14 -3.19 -23.06
C ALA A 634 63.20 -1.88 -22.26
N LEU A 635 64.40 -1.45 -21.84
CA LEU A 635 64.60 -0.18 -21.12
C LEU A 635 64.23 1.03 -21.98
N TYR A 636 64.46 0.96 -23.29
CA TYR A 636 64.08 2.02 -24.22
C TYR A 636 62.56 2.11 -24.39
N LYS A 637 61.88 0.97 -24.53
CA LYS A 637 60.41 0.90 -24.58
C LYS A 637 59.76 1.42 -23.30
N GLU A 638 60.34 1.12 -22.14
CA GLU A 638 59.88 1.65 -20.85
C GLU A 638 60.03 3.18 -20.77
N LYS A 639 61.12 3.76 -21.29
CA LYS A 639 61.29 5.22 -21.35
C LYS A 639 60.28 5.91 -22.27
N GLN A 640 59.98 5.34 -23.43
CA GLN A 640 58.98 5.88 -24.36
C GLN A 640 57.57 5.82 -23.77
N VAL A 641 57.19 4.68 -23.18
CA VAL A 641 55.89 4.54 -22.49
C VAL A 641 55.78 5.52 -21.31
N ALA A 642 56.87 5.78 -20.58
CA ALA A 642 56.88 6.77 -19.52
C ALA A 642 56.71 8.21 -20.04
N LEU A 643 57.29 8.54 -21.20
CA LEU A 643 57.16 9.85 -21.84
C LEU A 643 55.72 10.09 -22.33
N GLU A 644 55.14 9.13 -23.06
CA GLU A 644 53.75 9.17 -23.52
C GLU A 644 52.76 9.25 -22.35
N LYS A 645 53.03 8.50 -21.27
CA LYS A 645 52.23 8.56 -20.04
C LYS A 645 52.26 9.96 -19.43
N LYS A 646 53.43 10.59 -19.37
CA LYS A 646 53.60 11.94 -18.82
C LYS A 646 52.84 12.99 -19.65
N GLU A 647 52.89 12.88 -20.98
CA GLU A 647 52.17 13.80 -21.88
C GLU A 647 50.64 13.68 -21.71
N LYS A 648 50.12 12.45 -21.65
CA LYS A 648 48.69 12.22 -21.43
C LYS A 648 48.21 12.75 -20.09
N VAL A 649 49.01 12.60 -19.02
CA VAL A 649 48.70 13.15 -17.69
C VAL A 649 48.61 14.68 -17.74
N ASN A 650 49.54 15.35 -18.43
CA ASN A 650 49.50 16.81 -18.57
C ASN A 650 48.25 17.30 -19.34
N GLN A 651 47.89 16.61 -20.42
CA GLN A 651 46.66 16.91 -21.18
C GLN A 651 45.39 16.71 -20.32
N ALA A 652 45.37 15.69 -19.47
CA ALA A 652 44.23 15.45 -18.56
C ALA A 652 44.05 16.57 -17.53
N TYR A 653 45.14 17.10 -16.98
CA TYR A 653 45.09 18.26 -16.08
C TYR A 653 44.58 19.53 -16.79
N GLN A 654 44.96 19.74 -18.06
CA GLN A 654 44.45 20.86 -18.87
C GLN A 654 42.93 20.76 -19.11
N GLU A 655 42.44 19.58 -19.49
CA GLU A 655 41.00 19.33 -19.68
C GLU A 655 40.19 19.53 -18.39
N LEU A 656 40.75 19.10 -17.25
CA LEU A 656 40.13 19.34 -15.94
C LEU A 656 40.09 20.85 -15.61
N ALA A 657 41.14 21.61 -15.92
CA ALA A 657 41.16 23.05 -15.72
C ALA A 657 40.08 23.76 -16.56
N ILE A 658 39.91 23.36 -17.82
CA ILE A 658 38.86 23.89 -18.71
C ILE A 658 37.47 23.56 -18.16
N ALA A 659 37.25 22.32 -17.70
CA ALA A 659 35.97 21.91 -17.12
C ALA A 659 35.63 22.70 -15.83
N LYS A 660 36.66 23.02 -15.03
CA LYS A 660 36.53 23.87 -13.84
C LYS A 660 36.11 25.29 -14.19
N GLU A 661 36.77 25.91 -15.17
CA GLU A 661 36.45 27.25 -15.66
C GLU A 661 35.01 27.34 -16.21
N GLN A 662 34.56 26.30 -16.91
CA GLN A 662 33.24 26.24 -17.51
C GLN A 662 32.13 25.78 -16.56
N HIS A 663 32.46 25.40 -15.32
CA HIS A 663 31.51 24.82 -14.37
C HIS A 663 30.73 23.59 -14.90
N VAL A 664 31.37 22.77 -15.73
CA VAL A 664 30.74 21.59 -16.35
C VAL A 664 31.30 20.27 -15.80
N GLU A 665 30.45 19.23 -15.83
CA GLU A 665 30.86 17.87 -15.46
C GLU A 665 31.79 17.28 -16.54
N LEU A 666 32.94 16.76 -16.14
CA LEU A 666 33.89 16.07 -17.03
C LEU A 666 33.90 14.59 -16.68
N GLN A 667 33.09 13.81 -17.38
CA GLN A 667 33.02 12.37 -17.12
C GLN A 667 34.30 11.65 -17.55
N ILE A 668 34.74 10.66 -16.75
CA ILE A 668 35.92 9.83 -17.04
C ILE A 668 35.87 9.23 -18.44
N THR A 669 34.69 8.81 -18.91
CA THR A 669 34.50 8.28 -20.27
C THR A 669 34.81 9.30 -21.36
N VAL A 670 34.40 10.55 -21.16
CA VAL A 670 34.63 11.65 -22.11
C VAL A 670 36.11 12.04 -22.11
N LEU A 671 36.72 12.13 -20.91
CA LEU A 671 38.14 12.43 -20.77
C LEU A 671 39.01 11.32 -21.37
N ALA A 672 38.69 10.04 -21.12
CA ALA A 672 39.38 8.89 -21.71
C ALA A 672 39.30 8.91 -23.25
N GLN A 673 38.14 9.24 -23.81
CA GLN A 673 37.96 9.37 -25.26
C GLN A 673 38.80 10.52 -25.85
N ARG A 674 38.84 11.69 -25.19
CA ARG A 674 39.64 12.85 -25.63
C ARG A 674 41.15 12.57 -25.61
N LEU A 675 41.61 11.77 -24.64
CA LEU A 675 43.03 11.42 -24.48
C LEU A 675 43.45 10.17 -25.27
N ASN A 676 42.53 9.59 -26.06
CA ASN A 676 42.73 8.33 -26.76
C ASN A 676 43.28 7.23 -25.82
N VAL A 677 42.63 7.08 -24.67
CA VAL A 677 42.92 6.06 -23.66
C VAL A 677 41.71 5.14 -23.54
N HIS A 678 41.93 3.84 -23.62
CA HIS A 678 40.85 2.88 -23.39
C HIS A 678 40.38 3.01 -21.94
N ARG A 679 39.05 3.03 -21.71
CA ARG A 679 38.45 3.31 -20.40
C ARG A 679 39.03 2.44 -19.27
N ASN A 680 39.33 1.18 -19.58
CA ASN A 680 39.85 0.22 -18.59
C ASN A 680 41.29 0.54 -18.16
N ASP A 681 42.04 1.29 -18.97
CA ASP A 681 43.44 1.66 -18.69
C ASP A 681 43.55 3.04 -18.04
N PHE A 682 42.43 3.74 -17.84
CA PHE A 682 42.42 5.09 -17.28
C PHE A 682 43.02 5.09 -15.86
N TYR A 683 42.60 4.16 -15.00
CA TYR A 683 43.06 4.09 -13.61
C TYR A 683 44.50 3.58 -13.47
N THR A 684 45.10 2.99 -14.51
CA THR A 684 46.51 2.56 -14.53
C THR A 684 47.44 3.62 -15.13
N ILE A 685 46.91 4.46 -16.03
CA ILE A 685 47.66 5.51 -16.72
C ILE A 685 47.71 6.81 -15.89
N PHE A 686 46.61 7.19 -15.23
CA PHE A 686 46.53 8.47 -14.52
C PHE A 686 46.87 8.34 -13.03
N PRO A 687 47.55 9.33 -12.43
CA PRO A 687 47.85 9.32 -11.01
C PRO A 687 46.58 9.50 -10.17
N LYS A 688 46.61 8.96 -8.95
CA LYS A 688 45.43 8.81 -8.09
C LYS A 688 44.82 10.16 -7.69
N ASP A 689 45.67 11.16 -7.47
CA ASP A 689 45.31 12.55 -7.17
C ASP A 689 44.41 13.17 -8.25
N LEU A 690 44.77 13.03 -9.53
CA LEU A 690 43.97 13.53 -10.65
C LEU A 690 42.59 12.85 -10.71
N VAL A 691 42.53 11.55 -10.43
CA VAL A 691 41.27 10.79 -10.43
C VAL A 691 40.37 11.21 -9.26
N GLU A 692 40.95 11.41 -8.07
CA GLU A 692 40.25 11.92 -6.90
C GLU A 692 39.74 13.35 -7.14
N GLU A 693 40.57 14.23 -7.69
CA GLU A 693 40.22 15.62 -8.00
C GLU A 693 39.07 15.72 -9.02
N LEU A 694 39.10 14.90 -10.07
CA LEU A 694 38.02 14.79 -11.05
C LEU A 694 36.71 14.29 -10.42
N ALA A 695 36.79 13.34 -9.48
CA ALA A 695 35.63 12.82 -8.76
C ALA A 695 35.01 13.90 -7.86
N THR A 696 35.84 14.60 -7.08
CA THR A 696 35.42 15.70 -6.21
C THR A 696 34.78 16.84 -7.01
N TRP A 697 35.36 17.20 -8.17
CA TRP A 697 34.80 18.23 -9.05
C TRP A 697 33.41 17.83 -9.57
N ASN A 698 33.28 16.62 -10.13
CA ASN A 698 32.01 16.13 -10.66
C ASN A 698 30.93 16.05 -9.56
N GLU A 699 31.30 15.68 -8.34
CA GLU A 699 30.40 15.70 -7.18
C GLU A 699 29.96 17.13 -6.82
N SER A 700 30.88 18.10 -6.83
CA SER A 700 30.56 19.52 -6.62
C SER A 700 29.54 20.05 -7.64
N VAL A 701 29.77 19.80 -8.94
CA VAL A 701 28.85 20.21 -10.01
C VAL A 701 27.47 19.58 -9.86
N ARG A 702 27.40 18.28 -9.50
CA ARG A 702 26.13 17.58 -9.22
C ARG A 702 25.41 18.18 -8.02
N ASN A 703 26.13 18.54 -6.96
CA ASN A 703 25.55 19.17 -5.77
C ASN A 703 24.97 20.56 -6.09
N ILE A 704 25.67 21.37 -6.88
CA ILE A 704 25.16 22.67 -7.35
C ILE A 704 23.87 22.49 -8.16
N LYS A 705 23.86 21.53 -9.11
CA LYS A 705 22.68 21.24 -9.93
C LYS A 705 21.50 20.76 -9.08
N LYS A 706 21.76 19.83 -8.14
CA LYS A 706 20.76 19.31 -7.20
C LYS A 706 20.15 20.42 -6.33
N ASN A 707 20.97 21.34 -5.82
CA ASN A 707 20.49 22.45 -5.01
C ASN A 707 19.62 23.42 -5.82
N ASN A 708 19.99 23.71 -7.06
CA ASN A 708 19.18 24.54 -7.97
C ASN A 708 17.83 23.86 -8.31
N ASP A 709 17.85 22.57 -8.65
CA ASP A 709 16.63 21.81 -8.93
C ASP A 709 15.70 21.76 -7.70
N GLN A 710 16.27 21.61 -6.49
CA GLN A 710 15.51 21.67 -5.24
C GLN A 710 14.91 23.06 -4.99
N ARG A 711 15.63 24.14 -5.31
CA ARG A 711 15.12 25.51 -5.18
C ARG A 711 13.93 25.74 -6.12
N ILE A 712 14.08 25.38 -7.40
CA ILE A 712 13.02 25.48 -8.40
C ILE A 712 11.79 24.68 -7.98
N LEU A 713 11.99 23.45 -7.45
CA LEU A 713 10.90 22.61 -6.97
C LEU A 713 10.18 23.23 -5.75
N ARG A 714 10.90 23.87 -4.82
CA ARG A 714 10.29 24.59 -3.68
C ARG A 714 9.46 25.77 -4.16
N GLU A 715 10.00 26.60 -5.05
CA GLU A 715 9.29 27.75 -5.62
C GLU A 715 8.04 27.34 -6.42
N GLN A 716 8.09 26.21 -7.12
CA GLN A 716 6.94 25.66 -7.85
C GLN A 716 5.89 25.08 -6.88
N LYS A 717 6.32 24.40 -5.81
CA LYS A 717 5.40 23.91 -4.76
C LYS A 717 4.70 25.07 -4.06
N GLU A 718 5.40 26.16 -3.76
CA GLU A 718 4.82 27.35 -3.12
C GLU A 718 3.82 28.07 -4.02
N ARG A 719 4.13 28.23 -5.33
CA ARG A 719 3.18 28.76 -6.31
C ARG A 719 1.91 27.91 -6.42
N ASN A 720 2.06 26.60 -6.57
CA ASN A 720 0.93 25.68 -6.65
C ASN A 720 0.08 25.69 -5.35
N LEU A 721 0.71 25.87 -4.18
CA LEU A 721 0.00 25.99 -2.91
C LEU A 721 -0.85 27.27 -2.87
N LYS A 722 -0.27 28.43 -3.25
CA LYS A 722 -0.99 29.71 -3.31
C LYS A 722 -2.15 29.68 -4.29
N GLU A 723 -1.96 29.10 -5.48
CA GLU A 723 -3.03 28.95 -6.47
C GLU A 723 -4.17 28.04 -5.97
N ARG A 724 -3.84 26.96 -5.25
CA ARG A 724 -4.84 26.08 -4.62
C ARG A 724 -5.63 26.78 -3.51
N GLU A 725 -4.96 27.58 -2.69
CA GLU A 725 -5.62 28.36 -1.64
C GLU A 725 -6.57 29.39 -2.23
N LEU A 726 -6.14 30.11 -3.27
CA LEU A 726 -6.98 31.07 -3.98
C LEU A 726 -8.21 30.41 -4.63
N ALA A 727 -8.02 29.28 -5.31
CA ALA A 727 -9.12 28.52 -5.90
C ALA A 727 -10.10 27.98 -4.84
N LYS A 728 -9.59 27.57 -3.67
CA LYS A 728 -10.42 27.15 -2.53
C LYS A 728 -11.24 28.31 -1.97
N GLN A 729 -10.65 29.50 -1.85
CA GLN A 729 -11.35 30.71 -1.40
C GLN A 729 -12.47 31.10 -2.38
N GLN A 730 -12.18 31.16 -3.68
CA GLN A 730 -13.17 31.48 -4.71
C GLN A 730 -14.34 30.49 -4.70
N ARG A 731 -14.05 29.18 -4.66
CA ARG A 731 -15.09 28.15 -4.59
C ARG A 731 -15.96 28.26 -3.33
N ASN A 732 -15.36 28.55 -2.18
CA ASN A 732 -16.11 28.72 -0.93
C ASN A 732 -17.03 29.95 -0.99
N GLN A 733 -16.59 31.01 -1.66
CA GLN A 733 -17.39 32.22 -1.85
C GLN A 733 -18.60 31.96 -2.77
N GLU A 734 -18.42 31.26 -3.89
CA GLU A 734 -19.53 30.83 -4.76
C GLU A 734 -20.54 29.89 -4.06
N ILE A 735 -20.07 29.09 -3.10
CA ILE A 735 -20.94 28.23 -2.29
C ILE A 735 -21.74 29.08 -1.30
N LEU A 736 -21.10 30.04 -0.63
CA LEU A 736 -21.76 30.96 0.30
C LEU A 736 -22.88 31.76 -0.39
N GLU A 737 -22.62 32.30 -1.58
CA GLU A 737 -23.63 33.05 -2.34
C GLU A 737 -24.87 32.20 -2.67
N ARG A 738 -24.68 30.92 -3.02
CA ARG A 738 -25.77 29.97 -3.25
C ARG A 738 -26.53 29.63 -1.97
N ILE A 739 -25.82 29.43 -0.87
CA ILE A 739 -26.41 29.18 0.45
C ILE A 739 -27.29 30.37 0.85
N GLU A 740 -26.77 31.60 0.75
CA GLU A 740 -27.50 32.81 1.13
C GLU A 740 -28.76 33.02 0.27
N LYS A 741 -28.65 32.79 -1.04
CA LYS A 741 -29.79 32.85 -1.96
C LYS A 741 -30.90 31.87 -1.56
N GLU A 742 -30.53 30.64 -1.20
CA GLU A 742 -31.52 29.61 -0.84
C GLU A 742 -32.11 29.84 0.56
N LEU A 743 -31.30 30.29 1.53
CA LEU A 743 -31.80 30.68 2.86
C LEU A 743 -32.82 31.81 2.77
N LEU A 744 -32.56 32.82 1.93
CA LEU A 744 -33.51 33.92 1.69
C LEU A 744 -34.81 33.42 1.07
N TYR A 745 -34.75 32.44 0.16
CA TYR A 745 -35.95 31.82 -0.40
C TYR A 745 -36.75 31.04 0.64
N ILE A 746 -36.09 30.29 1.53
CA ILE A 746 -36.73 29.56 2.63
C ILE A 746 -37.38 30.53 3.63
N GLU A 747 -36.68 31.61 3.97
CA GLU A 747 -37.17 32.68 4.83
C GLU A 747 -38.45 33.31 4.26
N ASN A 748 -38.44 33.67 2.97
CA ASN A 748 -39.60 34.27 2.30
C ASN A 748 -40.77 33.29 2.10
N SER A 749 -40.48 32.01 1.85
CA SER A 749 -41.52 31.00 1.60
C SER A 749 -42.13 30.41 2.87
N GLY A 750 -41.46 30.55 4.02
CA GLY A 750 -41.90 29.94 5.28
C GLY A 750 -41.90 28.41 5.27
N LYS A 751 -41.19 27.78 4.32
CA LYS A 751 -41.14 26.31 4.19
C LYS A 751 -40.16 25.70 5.19
N PHE A 752 -40.51 24.54 5.73
CA PHE A 752 -39.57 23.69 6.45
C PHE A 752 -38.73 22.91 5.44
N VAL A 753 -37.41 22.88 5.61
CA VAL A 753 -36.48 22.13 4.75
C VAL A 753 -35.48 21.37 5.61
N ALA A 754 -35.47 20.04 5.54
CA ALA A 754 -34.49 19.23 6.24
C ALA A 754 -33.06 19.57 5.78
N VAL A 755 -32.09 19.49 6.68
CA VAL A 755 -30.69 19.87 6.39
C VAL A 755 -30.12 19.05 5.24
N GLU A 756 -30.47 17.75 5.13
CA GLU A 756 -30.04 16.92 4.01
C GLU A 756 -30.60 17.41 2.66
N ASP A 757 -31.86 17.83 2.63
CA ASP A 757 -32.51 18.30 1.40
C ASP A 757 -32.02 19.69 1.01
N PHE A 758 -31.77 20.56 2.00
CA PHE A 758 -31.09 21.84 1.77
C PHE A 758 -29.73 21.62 1.09
N CYS A 759 -28.92 20.70 1.62
CA CYS A 759 -27.62 20.35 1.04
C CYS A 759 -27.73 19.80 -0.39
N LYS A 760 -28.77 19.02 -0.72
CA LYS A 760 -29.04 18.54 -2.09
C LYS A 760 -29.38 19.69 -3.03
N ILE A 761 -30.21 20.64 -2.60
CA ILE A 761 -30.62 21.80 -3.41
C ILE A 761 -29.41 22.64 -3.82
N ILE A 762 -28.54 22.98 -2.87
CA ILE A 762 -27.33 23.78 -3.12
C ILE A 762 -26.15 22.95 -3.66
N LYS A 763 -26.32 21.62 -3.78
CA LYS A 763 -25.34 20.65 -4.29
C LYS A 763 -24.03 20.62 -3.50
N ILE A 764 -24.11 20.58 -2.16
CA ILE A 764 -22.95 20.41 -1.28
C ILE A 764 -23.08 19.17 -0.40
N GLY A 765 -21.94 18.60 0.00
CA GLY A 765 -21.92 17.47 0.94
C GLY A 765 -22.30 17.91 2.36
N LEU A 766 -23.11 17.10 3.04
CA LEU A 766 -23.59 17.36 4.40
C LEU A 766 -22.45 17.64 5.40
N THR A 767 -21.35 16.90 5.33
CA THR A 767 -20.18 17.09 6.20
C THR A 767 -19.55 18.47 5.99
N LEU A 768 -19.38 18.89 4.73
CA LEU A 768 -18.77 20.20 4.41
C LEU A 768 -19.65 21.35 4.89
N PHE A 769 -20.98 21.23 4.73
CA PHE A 769 -21.93 22.22 5.27
C PHE A 769 -21.82 22.34 6.79
N ASN A 770 -21.83 21.19 7.48
CA ASN A 770 -21.77 21.15 8.95
C ASN A 770 -20.46 21.70 9.53
N THR A 771 -19.33 21.53 8.85
CA THR A 771 -18.02 21.92 9.39
C THR A 771 -17.57 23.31 8.93
N THR A 772 -17.80 23.65 7.67
CA THR A 772 -17.23 24.85 7.03
C THR A 772 -18.21 26.03 7.05
N PHE A 773 -19.52 25.78 7.00
CA PHE A 773 -20.56 26.81 6.91
C PHE A 773 -21.49 26.79 8.14
N LYS A 774 -20.88 26.77 9.33
CA LYS A 774 -21.59 26.62 10.62
C LYS A 774 -22.65 27.70 10.86
N ASP A 775 -22.35 28.95 10.48
CA ASP A 775 -23.27 30.07 10.68
C ASP A 775 -24.52 29.94 9.80
N SER A 776 -24.33 29.55 8.53
CA SER A 776 -25.44 29.29 7.61
C SER A 776 -26.30 28.10 8.06
N LYS A 777 -25.68 27.04 8.61
CA LYS A 777 -26.42 25.94 9.22
C LYS A 777 -27.27 26.41 10.38
N LYS A 778 -26.69 27.18 11.30
CA LYS A 778 -27.41 27.73 12.46
C LYS A 778 -28.62 28.55 12.00
N ARG A 779 -28.44 29.40 10.98
CA ARG A 779 -29.54 30.18 10.39
C ARG A 779 -30.64 29.29 9.78
N LEU A 780 -30.29 28.20 9.09
CA LEU A 780 -31.27 27.23 8.60
C LEU A 780 -32.07 26.58 9.74
N ASP A 781 -31.38 26.18 10.82
CA ASP A 781 -32.02 25.56 11.99
C ASP A 781 -33.00 26.54 12.68
N ASP A 782 -32.62 27.82 12.77
CA ASP A 782 -33.47 28.89 13.32
C ASP A 782 -34.71 29.17 12.44
N LEU A 783 -34.54 29.18 11.11
CA LEU A 783 -35.64 29.29 10.15
C LEU A 783 -36.60 28.10 10.26
N ASN A 784 -36.06 26.88 10.33
CA ASN A 784 -36.87 25.66 10.47
C ASN A 784 -37.65 25.64 11.79
N ARG A 785 -37.04 26.09 12.89
CA ARG A 785 -37.74 26.22 14.18
C ARG A 785 -38.88 27.22 14.11
N THR A 786 -38.68 28.33 13.41
CA THR A 786 -39.71 29.36 13.21
C THR A 786 -40.85 28.84 12.33
N ASN A 787 -40.51 28.17 11.22
CA ASN A 787 -41.47 27.62 10.27
C ASN A 787 -42.26 26.44 10.85
N SER A 788 -41.66 25.58 11.69
CA SER A 788 -42.37 24.50 12.38
C SER A 788 -43.47 25.03 13.29
N LYS A 789 -43.18 26.08 14.08
CA LYS A 789 -44.18 26.74 14.92
C LYS A 789 -45.30 27.38 14.11
N ARG A 790 -45.00 27.89 12.90
CA ARG A 790 -46.00 28.44 11.98
C ARG A 790 -46.91 27.34 11.43
N VAL A 791 -46.34 26.20 11.01
CA VAL A 791 -47.11 25.04 10.51
C VAL A 791 -48.01 24.44 11.58
N GLU A 792 -47.52 24.31 12.82
CA GLU A 792 -48.33 23.84 13.95
C GLU A 792 -49.51 24.76 14.25
N ARG A 793 -49.31 26.08 14.21
CA ARG A 793 -50.41 27.06 14.37
C ARG A 793 -51.43 26.94 13.24
N ILE A 794 -51.00 26.77 11.99
CA ILE A 794 -51.90 26.60 10.84
C ILE A 794 -52.72 25.32 11.01
N LYS A 795 -52.11 24.19 11.37
CA LYS A 795 -52.82 22.92 11.61
C LYS A 795 -53.82 23.02 12.76
N ALA A 796 -53.43 23.59 13.89
CA ALA A 796 -54.34 23.80 15.02
C ALA A 796 -55.53 24.69 14.64
N MET A 797 -55.29 25.69 13.80
CA MET A 797 -56.34 26.55 13.25
C MET A 797 -57.24 25.78 12.26
N GLU A 798 -56.68 24.95 11.37
CA GLU A 798 -57.47 24.10 10.46
C GLU A 798 -58.35 23.08 11.20
N GLU A 799 -57.84 22.44 12.24
CA GLU A 799 -58.61 21.51 13.09
C GLU A 799 -59.74 22.24 13.83
N MET A 800 -59.47 23.45 14.35
CA MET A 800 -60.47 24.30 14.97
C MET A 800 -61.55 24.71 13.96
N LEU A 801 -61.17 25.16 12.75
CA LEU A 801 -62.08 25.53 11.67
C LEU A 801 -62.95 24.34 11.23
N LEU A 802 -62.37 23.14 11.12
CA LEU A 802 -63.09 21.93 10.77
C LEU A 802 -64.10 21.52 11.85
N THR A 803 -63.70 21.60 13.12
CA THR A 803 -64.59 21.32 14.26
C THR A 803 -65.79 22.27 14.25
N LYS A 804 -65.54 23.59 14.06
CA LYS A 804 -66.61 24.60 13.98
C LYS A 804 -67.48 24.47 12.74
N TRP A 805 -66.91 24.09 11.62
CA TRP A 805 -67.68 23.75 10.43
C TRP A 805 -68.66 22.60 10.66
N ASN A 806 -68.22 21.54 11.34
CA ASN A 806 -69.08 20.40 11.65
C ASN A 806 -70.22 20.78 12.62
N GLU A 807 -69.94 21.64 13.61
CA GLU A 807 -70.98 22.19 14.50
C GLU A 807 -72.03 23.00 13.70
N ILE A 808 -71.59 23.85 12.78
CA ILE A 808 -72.48 24.71 11.98
C ILE A 808 -73.30 23.89 10.99
N THR A 809 -72.67 22.96 10.29
CA THR A 809 -73.37 22.12 9.31
C THR A 809 -74.48 21.26 9.94
N SER A 810 -74.33 20.93 11.22
CA SER A 810 -75.35 20.22 12.01
C SER A 810 -76.57 21.07 12.35
N SER A 811 -76.47 22.41 12.28
CA SER A 811 -77.58 23.33 12.58
C SER A 811 -78.56 23.51 11.41
N ASN A 812 -78.14 23.19 10.18
CA ASN A 812 -78.95 23.31 8.96
C ASN A 812 -79.50 24.73 8.69
N GLU A 813 -78.79 25.74 9.16
CA GLU A 813 -79.03 27.15 8.88
C GLU A 813 -77.88 27.71 8.02
N PRO A 814 -78.18 28.62 7.07
CA PRO A 814 -77.13 29.28 6.30
C PRO A 814 -76.30 30.18 7.21
N VAL A 815 -74.98 30.20 6.99
CA VAL A 815 -74.02 30.98 7.78
C VAL A 815 -73.19 31.86 6.86
N THR A 816 -73.14 33.16 7.14
CA THR A 816 -72.28 34.07 6.37
C THR A 816 -70.80 33.86 6.70
N VAL A 817 -69.91 34.22 5.78
CA VAL A 817 -68.45 34.20 6.01
C VAL A 817 -68.07 35.02 7.25
N VAL A 818 -68.80 36.11 7.52
CA VAL A 818 -68.60 36.98 8.69
C VAL A 818 -69.00 36.27 10.00
N GLU A 819 -70.15 35.60 10.01
CA GLU A 819 -70.59 34.81 11.17
C GLU A 819 -69.63 33.66 11.42
N PHE A 820 -69.20 32.94 10.38
CA PHE A 820 -68.22 31.86 10.50
C PHE A 820 -66.88 32.35 11.06
N ALA A 821 -66.37 33.48 10.57
CA ALA A 821 -65.14 34.10 11.09
C ALA A 821 -65.28 34.50 12.57
N ASN A 822 -66.42 35.10 12.96
CA ASN A 822 -66.72 35.45 14.34
C ASN A 822 -66.85 34.22 15.24
N PHE A 823 -67.48 33.14 14.78
CA PHE A 823 -67.59 31.87 15.52
C PHE A 823 -66.23 31.21 15.76
N CYS A 824 -65.30 31.40 14.83
CA CYS A 824 -63.93 30.90 14.95
C CYS A 824 -63.01 31.85 15.73
N ASN A 825 -63.54 32.99 16.20
CA ASN A 825 -62.80 34.04 16.91
C ASN A 825 -61.59 34.57 16.10
N VAL A 826 -61.71 34.58 14.77
CA VAL A 826 -60.68 35.07 13.84
C VAL A 826 -61.10 36.44 13.34
N SER A 827 -60.21 37.44 13.41
CA SER A 827 -60.55 38.78 12.93
C SER A 827 -60.84 38.76 11.42
N ARG A 828 -61.80 39.57 11.00
CA ARG A 828 -62.19 39.70 9.58
C ARG A 828 -60.99 40.05 8.70
N ASP A 829 -60.06 40.85 9.21
CA ASP A 829 -58.83 41.22 8.49
C ASP A 829 -57.88 40.04 8.28
N ILE A 830 -57.80 39.10 9.22
CA ILE A 830 -56.96 37.90 9.09
C ILE A 830 -57.52 36.96 8.02
N PHE A 831 -58.85 36.81 7.96
CA PHE A 831 -59.54 35.96 6.99
C PHE A 831 -59.35 36.44 5.54
N TYR A 832 -59.19 37.75 5.32
CA TYR A 832 -59.01 38.34 3.98
C TYR A 832 -57.57 38.73 3.64
N LYS A 833 -56.68 39.04 4.61
CA LYS A 833 -55.28 39.43 4.33
C LYS A 833 -54.31 38.24 4.24
N ASP A 834 -54.49 37.19 5.03
CA ASP A 834 -53.63 36.01 4.96
C ASP A 834 -54.14 35.08 3.86
N SER A 835 -53.71 35.38 2.64
CA SER A 835 -53.95 34.67 1.37
C SER A 835 -53.33 33.26 1.33
N SER A 836 -53.46 32.49 2.43
CA SER A 836 -53.24 31.06 2.36
C SER A 836 -54.43 30.43 1.62
N ARG A 837 -54.12 29.63 0.60
CA ARG A 837 -55.08 28.81 -0.16
C ARG A 837 -56.09 28.07 0.72
N ALA A 838 -55.71 27.78 1.97
CA ALA A 838 -56.55 27.14 2.98
C ALA A 838 -57.81 27.94 3.33
N PHE A 839 -57.75 29.28 3.42
CA PHE A 839 -58.92 30.09 3.79
C PHE A 839 -59.89 30.32 2.64
N PHE A 840 -59.39 30.47 1.41
CA PHE A 840 -60.24 30.53 0.22
C PHE A 840 -61.09 29.26 0.07
N HIS A 841 -60.50 28.10 0.34
CA HIS A 841 -61.23 26.84 0.35
C HIS A 841 -62.42 26.83 1.31
N TRP A 842 -62.29 27.46 2.50
CA TRP A 842 -63.39 27.55 3.47
C TRP A 842 -64.49 28.51 3.03
N VAL A 843 -64.14 29.63 2.39
CA VAL A 843 -65.13 30.57 1.83
C VAL A 843 -65.96 29.89 0.73
N GLU A 844 -65.31 29.21 -0.21
CA GLU A 844 -66.00 28.44 -1.27
C GLU A 844 -66.93 27.37 -0.66
N LYS A 845 -66.46 26.69 0.39
CA LYS A 845 -67.24 25.64 1.08
C LYS A 845 -68.47 26.20 1.81
N ILE A 846 -68.35 27.38 2.44
CA ILE A 846 -69.47 28.11 3.07
C ILE A 846 -70.50 28.54 2.01
N GLU A 847 -70.03 29.11 0.90
CA GLU A 847 -70.90 29.56 -0.19
C GLU A 847 -71.67 28.40 -0.82
N SER A 848 -70.99 27.27 -1.10
CA SER A 848 -71.63 26.06 -1.63
C SER A 848 -72.69 25.51 -0.67
N TYR A 849 -72.37 25.40 0.64
CA TYR A 849 -73.31 24.92 1.64
C TYR A 849 -74.56 25.80 1.77
N ASN A 850 -74.36 27.13 1.73
CA ASN A 850 -75.47 28.08 1.79
C ASN A 850 -76.39 27.95 0.57
N ILE A 851 -75.83 27.76 -0.64
CA ILE A 851 -76.62 27.55 -1.86
C ILE A 851 -77.49 26.29 -1.70
N ASP A 852 -76.90 25.18 -1.26
CA ASP A 852 -77.61 23.90 -1.11
C ASP A 852 -78.76 24.00 -0.09
N ILE A 853 -78.54 24.66 1.05
CA ILE A 853 -79.58 24.90 2.04
C ILE A 853 -80.66 25.81 1.50
N ILE A 854 -80.26 26.89 0.81
CA ILE A 854 -81.22 27.86 0.30
C ILE A 854 -82.14 27.19 -0.72
N GLU A 855 -81.59 26.40 -1.65
CA GLU A 855 -82.36 25.68 -2.65
C GLU A 855 -83.23 24.58 -2.05
N SER A 856 -82.75 23.87 -1.03
CA SER A 856 -83.56 22.89 -0.28
C SER A 856 -84.75 23.55 0.42
N LYS A 857 -84.52 24.65 1.16
CA LYS A 857 -85.56 25.41 1.84
C LYS A 857 -86.55 26.03 0.86
N LYS A 858 -86.09 26.57 -0.28
CA LYS A 858 -86.96 27.08 -1.37
C LYS A 858 -87.90 25.98 -1.89
N LYS A 859 -87.40 24.77 -2.15
CA LYS A 859 -88.23 23.65 -2.63
C LYS A 859 -89.37 23.34 -1.65
N ILE A 860 -89.08 23.30 -0.35
CA ILE A 860 -90.10 23.07 0.69
C ILE A 860 -91.12 24.22 0.70
N ILE A 861 -90.66 25.47 0.61
CA ILE A 861 -91.55 26.65 0.56
C ILE A 861 -92.46 26.59 -0.67
N ILE A 862 -91.93 26.26 -1.85
CA ILE A 862 -92.69 26.14 -3.09
C ILE A 862 -93.72 25.01 -3.00
N GLN A 863 -93.33 23.86 -2.44
CA GLN A 863 -94.26 22.74 -2.22
C GLN A 863 -95.41 23.13 -1.31
N GLU A 864 -95.12 23.76 -0.17
CA GLU A 864 -96.15 24.24 0.77
C GLU A 864 -97.00 25.35 0.18
N PHE A 865 -96.40 26.27 -0.58
CA PHE A 865 -97.12 27.31 -1.32
C PHE A 865 -98.13 26.68 -2.28
N ASN A 866 -97.69 25.77 -3.14
CA ASN A 866 -98.56 25.09 -4.11
C ASN A 866 -99.68 24.31 -3.41
N GLN A 867 -99.38 23.70 -2.27
CA GLN A 867 -100.38 23.02 -1.45
C GLN A 867 -101.41 24.00 -0.86
N MET A 868 -100.96 25.17 -0.37
CA MET A 868 -101.86 26.22 0.12
C MET A 868 -102.77 26.78 -0.98
N VAL A 869 -102.24 26.99 -2.20
CA VAL A 869 -103.04 27.38 -3.38
C VAL A 869 -104.13 26.34 -3.64
N LYS A 870 -103.74 25.06 -3.70
CA LYS A 870 -104.67 23.94 -3.92
C LYS A 870 -105.75 23.84 -2.83
N ASP A 871 -105.39 24.12 -1.59
CA ASP A 871 -106.29 24.11 -0.43
C ASP A 871 -107.16 25.38 -0.32
N ARG A 872 -106.95 26.40 -1.19
CA ARG A 872 -107.58 27.73 -1.13
C ARG A 872 -107.39 28.45 0.21
N VAL A 873 -106.22 28.29 0.82
CA VAL A 873 -105.89 28.92 2.10
C VAL A 873 -105.23 30.29 1.84
N PRO A 874 -105.57 31.35 2.60
CA PRO A 874 -104.94 32.67 2.44
C PRO A 874 -103.43 32.62 2.55
N ILE A 875 -102.72 32.95 1.47
CA ILE A 875 -101.27 32.88 1.42
C ILE A 875 -100.69 34.15 2.02
N SER A 876 -99.91 33.98 3.09
CA SER A 876 -99.07 35.05 3.64
C SER A 876 -97.73 34.46 4.04
N VAL A 877 -96.68 35.27 4.08
CA VAL A 877 -95.34 34.87 4.56
C VAL A 877 -95.43 34.29 5.98
N TYR A 878 -96.36 34.79 6.80
CA TYR A 878 -96.64 34.23 8.12
C TYR A 878 -97.13 32.77 8.05
N GLN A 879 -98.10 32.47 7.17
CA GLN A 879 -98.66 31.13 7.04
C GLN A 879 -97.70 30.16 6.36
N LEU A 880 -97.00 30.59 5.32
CA LEU A 880 -95.93 29.81 4.68
C LEU A 880 -94.84 29.45 5.68
N SER A 881 -94.40 30.41 6.50
CA SER A 881 -93.43 30.16 7.57
C SER A 881 -93.93 29.12 8.57
N LYS A 882 -95.21 29.22 8.97
CA LYS A 882 -95.82 28.29 9.93
C LYS A 882 -95.96 26.86 9.36
N ARG A 883 -96.32 26.72 8.08
CA ARG A 883 -96.51 25.40 7.43
C ARG A 883 -95.20 24.73 7.04
N SER A 884 -94.29 25.48 6.43
CA SER A 884 -92.97 24.95 6.03
C SER A 884 -92.00 24.75 7.20
N GLY A 885 -92.28 25.34 8.36
CA GLY A 885 -91.36 25.40 9.49
C GLY A 885 -90.15 26.33 9.26
N ILE A 886 -90.10 27.05 8.13
CA ILE A 886 -88.98 27.93 7.78
C ILE A 886 -89.26 29.36 8.27
N SER A 887 -88.23 30.05 8.78
CA SER A 887 -88.39 31.37 9.38
C SER A 887 -88.90 32.42 8.37
N ARG A 888 -89.75 33.35 8.83
CA ARG A 888 -90.25 34.46 7.99
C ARG A 888 -89.12 35.28 7.41
N HIS A 889 -88.05 35.49 8.19
CA HIS A 889 -86.89 36.27 7.74
C HIS A 889 -86.18 35.60 6.54
N PHE A 890 -86.01 34.28 6.56
CA PHE A 890 -85.44 33.55 5.44
C PHE A 890 -86.31 33.69 4.17
N ILE A 891 -87.63 33.53 4.32
CA ILE A 891 -88.58 33.66 3.22
C ILE A 891 -88.52 35.08 2.62
N TYR A 892 -88.52 36.12 3.46
CA TYR A 892 -88.40 37.51 3.02
C TYR A 892 -87.06 37.87 2.38
N ARG A 893 -85.99 37.14 2.70
CA ARG A 893 -84.65 37.48 2.24
C ARG A 893 -84.28 36.74 0.96
N HIS A 894 -84.79 35.54 0.75
CA HIS A 894 -84.32 34.64 -0.30
C HIS A 894 -85.41 34.12 -1.23
N CYS A 895 -86.68 34.34 -0.89
CA CYS A 895 -87.81 33.80 -1.65
C CYS A 895 -88.77 34.88 -2.14
N THR A 896 -88.57 36.16 -1.82
CA THR A 896 -89.52 37.22 -2.18
C THR A 896 -89.67 37.39 -3.68
N GLU A 897 -88.59 37.38 -4.45
CA GLU A 897 -88.66 37.45 -5.92
C GLU A 897 -89.36 36.23 -6.52
N LEU A 898 -89.11 35.04 -5.96
CA LEU A 898 -89.67 33.78 -6.42
C LEU A 898 -91.16 33.66 -6.04
N LEU A 899 -91.54 34.16 -4.87
CA LEU A 899 -92.93 34.27 -4.44
C LEU A 899 -93.68 35.32 -5.26
N ASP A 900 -93.06 36.46 -5.56
CA ASP A 900 -93.64 37.48 -6.45
C ASP A 900 -93.83 36.95 -7.87
N GLU A 901 -92.91 36.13 -8.38
CA GLU A 901 -93.01 35.49 -9.69
C GLU A 901 -94.13 34.43 -9.70
N VAL A 902 -94.19 33.57 -8.69
CA VAL A 902 -95.27 32.58 -8.56
C VAL A 902 -96.63 33.25 -8.39
N ILE A 903 -96.73 34.33 -7.60
CA ILE A 903 -97.95 35.13 -7.43
C ILE A 903 -98.36 35.79 -8.76
N LYS A 904 -97.42 36.23 -9.59
CA LYS A 904 -97.70 36.79 -10.91
C LYS A 904 -98.17 35.75 -11.93
N THR A 905 -97.75 34.49 -11.78
CA THR A 905 -98.08 33.40 -12.71
C THR A 905 -99.28 32.54 -12.30
N SER A 906 -99.77 32.72 -11.08
CA SER A 906 -100.99 32.05 -10.59
C SER A 906 -102.22 32.75 -11.17
N GLU A 907 -103.04 32.03 -11.94
CA GLU A 907 -104.30 32.57 -12.50
C GLU A 907 -105.44 32.66 -11.46
N ASP A 908 -105.27 32.00 -10.31
CA ASP A 908 -106.06 32.18 -9.07
C ASP A 908 -105.26 33.02 -8.05
#